data_AF-A0A938Z4E5-F1
#
_entry.id   AF-A0A938Z4E5-F1
#
_cell.length_a   1.000
_cell.length_b   1.000
_cell.length_c   1.000
_cell.angle_alpha   90.00
_cell.angle_beta   90.00
_cell.angle_gamma   90.00
#
_symmetry.space_group_name_H-M   'P 1'
#
loop_
_entity.id
_entity.type
_entity.pdbx_description
1 polymer ?
#
loop_
_entity_poly.entity_id
_entity_poly.type
_entity_poly.pdbx_seq_one_letter_code
_entity_poly.pdbx_strand_id
1 'polypeptide(L)'
;MDKQTKIFEILEERSKQDKSLDVSVGAGYTEEEIPAPSPRFEKLINIYYQMKNTIDMEIPYWYNRVWWENEGDVPEIRRAKAYGAALAHTTPTIWPGELLVMNKTKNWRGAFPFPWVDASFFNAQAEALLAEADAPALAAADSVSVVGAGGGNVTESFGNVVSIAQKFGLRKEEIPILVKISRYWDNCSIEVVTQKYSEAIPDYYKYKAYRDTVLVMFDSWAIPQGREIINYYMPLEYGFDRIIEMCDEKIAEILGLAENGDGLLGMSRGYYYMAMKEITKGLSAWADNYGKRAESLAECESDLQQKKEYEDIAVVMHNIAHKQPSTFREALQLTFLCHLAVVNEDPQSGQSIGRLGQVLQPFYAKDLEDGTITEEEAIELLELYRIKITSIECFASSGVTGGVLSGNTFNNLSLGGLGRDGLTAVTPLEYLIVEAGTRARTTQPTLSVLYDEKTPEEFLMKAARCCKGGQGYPAWMNNQCGMNYMLRHYHDEGMTVEDARAWCLGGCLESSPGCFLPLHYNGKTTWIPGGAAPTAGTGIHFTGLPKLLELVLTNGVDKRTGIKVFEPHNRELKSIEDVWEVWMDYMTELCDISLKVNNIQMDIWRKNNPPVVASLLKPDCFTKGQTLSNMGCRYNATINFESCGTVTFINAMASLKKNVFDEKKYTLDEMMDALEHNFGFKTAFETGVFSPDRREATDEAVKYEKIFTDCVNAPKFGNADPYVDDLMVHYEDLMTALMPTLKSYYGKPLYMCQISVSTHGPQGAITLATADGRLAGVTYADGSVSPAANTDKNGIYAVFTSATCYDHSRNQNAQMNVKIHPSAVAGINGTRKLLDVIRAYMRKGGFHVQFNITSSKTLREAQKKPDDYRDLMVRVAGFTQYWCEIGKPIQDEVIYRTEYEM
;
A
#
# COMPACT_ATOMS: atom_id res chain seq x y z
N MET A 1 -14.82 -27.39 50.15
CA MET A 1 -15.28 -27.47 48.75
C MET A 1 -14.88 -26.19 48.08
N ASP A 2 -13.94 -26.32 47.16
CA ASP A 2 -13.23 -25.22 46.50
C ASP A 2 -14.13 -24.51 45.48
N LYS A 3 -14.03 -23.18 45.39
CA LYS A 3 -14.74 -22.35 44.41
C LYS A 3 -14.36 -22.73 42.97
N GLN A 4 -13.17 -23.29 42.74
CA GLN A 4 -12.77 -23.81 41.42
C GLN A 4 -13.63 -25.00 40.97
N THR A 5 -13.95 -25.94 41.87
CA THR A 5 -14.76 -27.12 41.53
C THR A 5 -16.19 -26.72 41.12
N LYS A 6 -16.75 -25.72 41.80
CA LYS A 6 -18.10 -25.22 41.51
C LYS A 6 -18.20 -24.44 40.19
N ILE A 7 -17.11 -23.78 39.78
CA ILE A 7 -17.03 -23.12 38.46
C ILE A 7 -16.96 -24.17 37.34
N PHE A 8 -16.20 -25.25 37.53
CA PHE A 8 -16.14 -26.35 36.57
C PHE A 8 -17.49 -27.06 36.40
N GLU A 9 -18.22 -27.32 37.48
CA GLU A 9 -19.57 -27.90 37.41
C GLU A 9 -20.56 -26.96 36.69
N ILE A 10 -20.50 -25.65 36.93
CA ILE A 10 -21.36 -24.66 36.26
C ILE A 10 -21.02 -24.55 34.76
N LEU A 11 -19.74 -24.67 34.39
CA LEU A 11 -19.30 -24.65 32.99
C LEU A 11 -19.69 -25.95 32.25
N GLU A 12 -19.64 -27.11 32.93
CA GLU A 12 -20.14 -28.38 32.38
C GLU A 12 -21.67 -28.41 32.23
N GLU A 13 -22.42 -27.81 33.15
CA GLU A 13 -23.88 -27.70 33.02
C GLU A 13 -24.27 -26.73 31.91
N ARG A 14 -23.51 -25.64 31.70
CA ARG A 14 -23.73 -24.69 30.60
C ARG A 14 -23.36 -25.26 29.23
N SER A 15 -22.30 -26.06 29.12
CA SER A 15 -21.91 -26.68 27.83
C SER A 15 -22.94 -27.69 27.33
N LYS A 16 -23.77 -28.26 28.22
CA LYS A 16 -24.87 -29.17 27.85
C LYS A 16 -26.14 -28.46 27.37
N GLN A 17 -26.30 -27.16 27.63
CA GLN A 17 -27.50 -26.39 27.27
C GLN A 17 -27.28 -25.37 26.14
N ASP A 18 -26.03 -24.99 25.86
CA ASP A 18 -25.70 -24.00 24.84
C ASP A 18 -24.97 -24.64 23.64
N LYS A 19 -25.70 -24.88 22.55
CA LYS A 19 -25.13 -25.39 21.29
C LYS A 19 -24.27 -24.35 20.54
N SER A 20 -24.07 -23.14 21.08
CA SER A 20 -23.26 -22.09 20.43
C SER A 20 -21.74 -22.22 20.66
N LEU A 21 -21.29 -23.17 21.47
CA LEU A 21 -19.87 -23.45 21.77
C LEU A 21 -19.47 -24.92 21.51
N ASP A 22 -20.08 -25.55 20.50
CA ASP A 22 -19.59 -26.83 20.00
C ASP A 22 -18.31 -26.60 19.16
N VAL A 23 -17.16 -26.91 19.75
CA VAL A 23 -15.84 -26.92 19.10
C VAL A 23 -15.54 -28.25 18.39
N SER A 24 -16.49 -29.19 18.36
CA SER A 24 -16.33 -30.40 17.55
C SER A 24 -16.52 -30.05 16.07
N VAL A 25 -15.49 -30.38 15.27
CA VAL A 25 -15.53 -30.25 13.82
C VAL A 25 -16.72 -31.10 13.33
N GLY A 26 -17.70 -30.48 12.67
CA GLY A 26 -18.71 -31.23 11.93
C GLY A 26 -18.00 -32.26 11.07
N ALA A 27 -18.36 -33.54 11.23
CA ALA A 27 -17.68 -34.67 10.60
C ALA A 27 -17.59 -34.46 9.07
N GLY A 28 -16.47 -33.94 8.59
CA GLY A 28 -16.32 -33.54 7.18
C GLY A 28 -15.04 -32.77 6.81
N TYR A 29 -14.39 -32.05 7.73
CA TYR A 29 -13.16 -31.30 7.40
C TYR A 29 -11.89 -32.02 7.88
N THR A 30 -11.18 -32.66 6.96
CA THR A 30 -9.81 -33.14 7.15
C THR A 30 -8.81 -32.11 6.60
N GLU A 31 -7.64 -31.97 7.23
CA GLU A 31 -6.58 -31.14 6.65
C GLU A 31 -6.01 -31.86 5.42
N GLU A 32 -6.32 -31.34 4.24
CA GLU A 32 -5.77 -31.84 2.99
C GLU A 32 -4.31 -31.40 2.84
N GLU A 33 -3.55 -32.14 2.05
CA GLU A 33 -2.24 -31.69 1.59
C GLU A 33 -2.42 -30.47 0.66
N ILE A 34 -1.49 -29.51 0.68
CA ILE A 34 -1.52 -28.40 -0.28
C ILE A 34 -0.96 -28.96 -1.59
N PRO A 35 -1.73 -28.95 -2.71
CA PRO A 35 -1.20 -29.39 -3.99
C PRO A 35 0.02 -28.57 -4.39
N ALA A 36 0.97 -29.20 -5.09
CA ALA A 36 2.05 -28.47 -5.72
C ALA A 36 1.47 -27.44 -6.71
N PRO A 37 2.13 -26.29 -6.91
CA PRO A 37 1.75 -25.38 -7.99
C PRO A 37 1.96 -26.05 -9.35
N SER A 38 1.40 -25.45 -10.40
CA SER A 38 1.60 -25.94 -11.77
C SER A 38 3.10 -26.02 -12.13
N PRO A 39 3.54 -27.02 -12.91
CA PRO A 39 4.94 -27.12 -13.37
C PRO A 39 5.42 -25.86 -14.11
N ARG A 40 4.49 -25.16 -14.77
CA ARG A 40 4.74 -23.90 -15.46
C ARG A 40 5.02 -22.77 -14.47
N PHE A 41 4.25 -22.66 -13.39
CA PHE A 41 4.55 -21.71 -12.31
C PHE A 41 5.95 -21.96 -11.75
N GLU A 42 6.31 -23.21 -11.42
CA GLU A 42 7.65 -23.54 -10.88
C GLU A 42 8.77 -23.11 -11.82
N LYS A 43 8.61 -23.32 -13.14
CA LYS A 43 9.59 -22.88 -14.13
C LYS A 43 9.75 -21.36 -14.12
N LEU A 44 8.64 -20.62 -14.16
CA LEU A 44 8.66 -19.16 -14.29
C LEU A 44 9.06 -18.44 -13.00
N ILE A 45 8.68 -18.96 -11.83
CA ILE A 45 9.09 -18.37 -10.54
C ILE A 45 10.60 -18.53 -10.31
N ASN A 46 11.20 -19.64 -10.74
CA ASN A 46 12.65 -19.84 -10.69
C ASN A 46 13.41 -18.86 -11.59
N ILE A 47 12.84 -18.52 -12.75
CA ILE A 47 13.33 -17.45 -13.60
C ILE A 47 13.21 -16.11 -12.87
N TYR A 48 12.04 -15.79 -12.30
CA TYR A 48 11.80 -14.57 -11.53
C TYR A 48 12.82 -14.39 -10.40
N TYR A 49 13.21 -15.45 -9.68
CA TYR A 49 14.18 -15.36 -8.59
C TYR A 49 15.57 -14.89 -9.02
N GLN A 50 15.92 -15.05 -10.30
CA GLN A 50 17.18 -14.61 -10.91
C GLN A 50 17.08 -13.18 -11.49
N MET A 51 15.87 -12.65 -11.65
CA MET A 51 15.65 -11.35 -12.27
C MET A 51 16.05 -10.19 -11.35
N LYS A 52 16.59 -9.14 -11.97
CA LYS A 52 16.95 -7.89 -11.30
C LYS A 52 15.91 -6.81 -11.55
N ASN A 53 15.67 -5.99 -10.54
CA ASN A 53 14.89 -4.76 -10.64
C ASN A 53 15.59 -3.82 -11.61
N THR A 54 14.94 -3.56 -12.74
CA THR A 54 15.58 -2.91 -13.89
C THR A 54 14.74 -1.72 -14.32
N ILE A 55 15.40 -0.59 -14.56
CA ILE A 55 14.79 0.51 -15.30
C ILE A 55 15.33 0.58 -16.72
N ASP A 56 14.48 1.04 -17.63
CA ASP A 56 14.86 1.35 -19.01
C ASP A 56 14.17 2.62 -19.51
N MET A 57 14.63 3.10 -20.67
CA MET A 57 14.27 4.42 -21.19
C MET A 57 13.26 4.41 -22.34
N GLU A 58 12.65 3.27 -22.72
CA GLU A 58 11.74 3.24 -23.88
C GLU A 58 10.47 4.07 -23.68
N ILE A 59 9.74 3.83 -22.59
CA ILE A 59 8.53 4.59 -22.27
C ILE A 59 8.85 6.07 -22.02
N PRO A 60 9.84 6.45 -21.19
CA PRO A 60 10.20 7.86 -21.00
C PRO A 60 10.61 8.55 -22.30
N TYR A 61 11.33 7.85 -23.19
CA TYR A 61 11.74 8.39 -24.48
C TYR A 61 10.53 8.73 -25.35
N TRP A 62 9.62 7.77 -25.56
CA TRP A 62 8.46 7.95 -26.42
C TRP A 62 7.46 8.94 -25.83
N TYR A 63 7.24 8.89 -24.51
CA TYR A 63 6.42 9.86 -23.81
C TYR A 63 6.96 11.27 -24.03
N ASN A 64 8.23 11.50 -23.72
CA ASN A 64 8.86 12.81 -23.84
C ASN A 64 8.81 13.32 -25.28
N ARG A 65 9.17 12.48 -26.24
CA ARG A 65 9.16 12.84 -27.66
C ARG A 65 7.79 13.34 -28.11
N VAL A 66 6.75 12.54 -27.92
CA VAL A 66 5.41 12.87 -28.41
C VAL A 66 4.78 13.99 -27.59
N TRP A 67 5.11 14.09 -26.30
CA TRP A 67 4.72 15.24 -25.47
C TRP A 67 5.22 16.55 -26.09
N TRP A 68 6.51 16.66 -26.42
CA TRP A 68 7.06 17.89 -26.99
C TRP A 68 6.69 18.11 -28.46
N GLU A 69 6.44 17.06 -29.25
CA GLU A 69 5.88 17.18 -30.61
C GLU A 69 4.45 17.77 -30.63
N ASN A 70 3.70 17.65 -29.52
CA ASN A 70 2.34 18.17 -29.37
C ASN A 70 2.28 19.35 -28.38
N GLU A 71 3.34 20.16 -28.30
CA GLU A 71 3.30 21.40 -27.52
C GLU A 71 2.22 22.35 -28.04
N GLY A 72 1.39 22.88 -27.13
CA GLY A 72 0.26 23.75 -27.45
C GLY A 72 -1.10 23.03 -27.51
N ASP A 73 -1.12 21.70 -27.51
CA ASP A 73 -2.38 20.94 -27.34
C ASP A 73 -2.96 21.12 -25.94
N VAL A 74 -4.28 20.93 -25.83
CA VAL A 74 -5.00 20.87 -24.54
C VAL A 74 -4.34 19.77 -23.66
N PRO A 75 -4.06 20.02 -22.36
CA PRO A 75 -3.25 19.12 -21.54
C PRO A 75 -3.69 17.66 -21.54
N GLU A 76 -4.98 17.39 -21.42
CA GLU A 76 -5.55 16.03 -21.42
C GLU A 76 -5.30 15.30 -22.74
N ILE A 77 -5.46 15.99 -23.87
CA ILE A 77 -5.22 15.43 -25.21
C ILE A 77 -3.73 15.20 -25.43
N ARG A 78 -2.89 16.19 -25.07
CA ARG A 78 -1.43 16.10 -25.16
C ARG A 78 -0.91 14.90 -24.37
N ARG A 79 -1.40 14.75 -23.15
CA ARG A 79 -1.10 13.65 -22.24
C ARG A 79 -1.55 12.29 -22.81
N ALA A 80 -2.78 12.21 -23.33
CA ALA A 80 -3.29 10.99 -23.95
C ALA A 80 -2.49 10.55 -25.17
N LYS A 81 -2.12 11.48 -26.07
CA LYS A 81 -1.27 11.20 -27.22
C LYS A 81 0.13 10.72 -26.81
N ALA A 82 0.78 11.46 -25.91
CA ALA A 82 2.13 11.15 -25.45
C ALA A 82 2.18 9.78 -24.78
N TYR A 83 1.23 9.51 -23.90
CA TYR A 83 1.20 8.25 -23.18
C TYR A 83 0.74 7.07 -24.05
N GLY A 84 -0.29 7.26 -24.87
CA GLY A 84 -0.73 6.26 -25.84
C GLY A 84 0.38 5.86 -26.81
N ALA A 85 1.18 6.83 -27.28
CA ALA A 85 2.35 6.53 -28.08
C ALA A 85 3.43 5.78 -27.30
N ALA A 86 3.68 6.14 -26.04
CA ALA A 86 4.69 5.44 -25.23
C ALA A 86 4.36 3.95 -25.03
N LEU A 87 3.08 3.63 -24.78
CA LEU A 87 2.60 2.25 -24.72
C LEU A 87 2.69 1.55 -26.09
N ALA A 88 2.25 2.22 -27.16
CA ALA A 88 2.24 1.64 -28.50
C ALA A 88 3.63 1.44 -29.14
N HIS A 89 4.71 2.01 -28.57
CA HIS A 89 6.06 1.90 -29.13
C HIS A 89 7.07 1.22 -28.22
N THR A 90 6.71 0.85 -26.98
CA THR A 90 7.58 0.04 -26.14
C THR A 90 7.65 -1.40 -26.67
N THR A 91 8.81 -2.03 -26.50
CA THR A 91 9.08 -3.39 -26.96
C THR A 91 8.21 -4.40 -26.20
N PRO A 92 7.32 -5.15 -26.87
CA PRO A 92 6.56 -6.21 -26.24
C PRO A 92 7.46 -7.43 -25.96
N THR A 93 7.58 -7.81 -24.70
CA THR A 93 8.33 -9.00 -24.28
C THR A 93 7.39 -10.11 -23.81
N ILE A 94 7.53 -11.29 -24.41
CA ILE A 94 6.87 -12.53 -24.03
C ILE A 94 7.96 -13.57 -23.77
N TRP A 95 7.89 -14.23 -22.62
CA TRP A 95 8.85 -15.25 -22.23
C TRP A 95 8.30 -16.66 -22.48
N PRO A 96 9.16 -17.65 -22.80
CA PRO A 96 8.73 -19.02 -23.00
C PRO A 96 8.05 -19.59 -21.75
N GLY A 97 6.86 -20.14 -21.94
CA GLY A 97 6.03 -20.72 -20.90
C GLY A 97 4.98 -19.76 -20.33
N GLU A 98 4.97 -18.47 -20.69
CA GLU A 98 3.86 -17.58 -20.28
C GLU A 98 2.53 -17.97 -20.97
N LEU A 99 1.42 -17.82 -20.25
CA LEU A 99 0.06 -17.87 -20.82
C LEU A 99 -0.66 -16.52 -20.69
N LEU A 100 -0.36 -15.79 -19.61
CA LEU A 100 -0.67 -14.37 -19.44
C LEU A 100 0.60 -13.57 -19.73
N VAL A 101 0.50 -12.57 -20.60
CA VAL A 101 1.62 -11.78 -21.09
C VAL A 101 1.51 -10.33 -20.65
N MET A 102 2.39 -9.47 -21.18
CA MET A 102 2.59 -8.07 -20.83
C MET A 102 3.44 -7.85 -19.59
N ASN A 103 4.15 -6.73 -19.56
CA ASN A 103 4.97 -6.28 -18.43
C ASN A 103 4.93 -4.74 -18.45
N LYS A 104 5.34 -4.09 -17.35
CA LYS A 104 5.44 -2.62 -17.34
C LYS A 104 6.36 -2.10 -18.44
N THR A 105 7.47 -2.81 -18.68
CA THR A 105 8.44 -2.49 -19.74
C THR A 105 8.87 -3.76 -20.47
N LYS A 106 9.88 -3.68 -21.34
CA LYS A 106 10.51 -4.87 -21.93
C LYS A 106 11.17 -5.81 -20.92
N ASN A 107 11.44 -5.35 -19.71
CA ASN A 107 12.07 -6.11 -18.64
C ASN A 107 11.03 -6.82 -17.75
N TRP A 108 11.39 -7.97 -17.17
CA TRP A 108 10.48 -8.75 -16.32
C TRP A 108 10.07 -7.98 -15.06
N ARG A 109 11.05 -7.59 -14.22
CA ARG A 109 10.86 -6.67 -13.08
C ARG A 109 11.21 -5.24 -13.50
N GLY A 110 10.44 -4.74 -14.47
CA GLY A 110 10.69 -3.48 -15.17
C GLY A 110 9.99 -2.28 -14.54
N ALA A 111 10.68 -1.15 -14.47
CA ALA A 111 10.10 0.17 -14.24
C ALA A 111 10.80 1.22 -15.13
N PHE A 112 10.47 2.49 -14.98
CA PHE A 112 11.12 3.58 -15.72
C PHE A 112 10.93 4.92 -14.98
N PRO A 113 11.82 5.91 -15.23
CA PRO A 113 11.71 7.23 -14.62
C PRO A 113 10.59 8.08 -15.20
N PHE A 114 10.04 8.97 -14.36
CA PHE A 114 9.01 9.94 -14.72
C PHE A 114 9.56 11.37 -14.55
N PRO A 115 10.52 11.81 -15.39
CA PRO A 115 11.18 13.11 -15.18
C PRO A 115 10.22 14.31 -15.30
N TRP A 116 9.04 14.12 -15.89
CA TRP A 116 7.97 15.11 -15.90
C TRP A 116 7.26 15.27 -14.56
N VAL A 117 7.36 14.28 -13.66
CA VAL A 117 6.82 14.33 -12.29
C VAL A 117 7.92 14.78 -11.33
N ASP A 118 8.95 13.97 -11.15
CA ASP A 118 10.05 14.18 -10.19
C ASP A 118 11.33 13.61 -10.80
N ALA A 119 12.42 14.35 -10.67
CA ALA A 119 13.70 13.92 -11.17
C ALA A 119 14.89 14.19 -10.24
N SER A 120 14.70 14.94 -9.14
CA SER A 120 15.80 15.37 -8.29
C SER A 120 16.60 14.22 -7.68
N PHE A 121 15.93 13.12 -7.33
CA PHE A 121 16.54 11.97 -6.66
C PHE A 121 17.45 11.12 -7.58
N PHE A 122 17.42 11.31 -8.90
CA PHE A 122 18.29 10.56 -9.83
C PHE A 122 19.04 11.42 -10.84
N ASN A 123 18.54 12.61 -11.20
CA ASN A 123 19.18 13.44 -12.23
C ASN A 123 20.60 13.84 -11.86
N ALA A 124 20.80 14.36 -10.64
CA ALA A 124 22.13 14.81 -10.21
C ALA A 124 23.11 13.64 -10.09
N GLN A 125 22.64 12.44 -9.71
CA GLN A 125 23.45 11.21 -9.76
C GLN A 125 23.83 10.87 -11.20
N ALA A 126 22.88 10.89 -12.13
CA ALA A 126 23.11 10.54 -13.53
C ALA A 126 24.05 11.55 -14.23
N GLU A 127 23.94 12.84 -13.92
CA GLU A 127 24.85 13.87 -14.45
C GLU A 127 26.26 13.75 -13.86
N ALA A 128 26.40 13.48 -12.56
CA ALA A 128 27.69 13.21 -11.94
C ALA A 128 28.39 12.00 -12.59
N LEU A 129 27.64 10.94 -12.88
CA LEU A 129 28.16 9.76 -13.58
C LEU A 129 28.66 10.07 -15.00
N LEU A 130 27.98 10.94 -15.75
CA LEU A 130 28.45 11.39 -17.07
C LEU A 130 29.67 12.31 -16.97
N ALA A 131 29.77 13.08 -15.89
CA ALA A 131 30.88 13.98 -15.62
C ALA A 131 32.08 13.30 -14.94
N GLU A 132 32.00 11.99 -14.67
CA GLU A 132 32.99 11.24 -13.87
C GLU A 132 33.27 11.90 -12.50
N ALA A 133 32.24 12.50 -11.90
CA ALA A 133 32.28 13.15 -10.60
C ALA A 133 31.63 12.29 -9.51
N ASP A 134 31.93 12.60 -8.24
CA ASP A 134 31.28 11.95 -7.11
C ASP A 134 29.77 12.25 -7.11
N ALA A 135 28.98 11.23 -6.77
CA ALA A 135 27.53 11.38 -6.65
C ALA A 135 27.17 12.37 -5.52
N PRO A 136 26.11 13.17 -5.69
CA PRO A 136 25.65 14.07 -4.64
C PRO A 136 25.22 13.30 -3.39
N ALA A 137 25.25 13.98 -2.24
CA ALA A 137 24.66 13.45 -1.03
C ALA A 137 23.14 13.24 -1.21
N LEU A 138 22.63 12.16 -0.62
CA LEU A 138 21.21 11.84 -0.64
C LEU A 138 20.40 12.84 0.21
N ALA A 139 19.13 13.02 -0.15
CA ALA A 139 18.19 13.71 0.72
C ALA A 139 18.04 12.99 2.07
N ALA A 140 17.64 13.72 3.12
CA ALA A 140 17.58 13.17 4.48
C ALA A 140 16.74 11.87 4.56
N ALA A 141 15.53 11.87 4.00
CA ALA A 141 14.65 10.70 3.97
C ALA A 141 15.28 9.50 3.23
N ASP A 142 15.96 9.75 2.11
CA ASP A 142 16.63 8.73 1.31
C ASP A 142 17.86 8.14 2.03
N SER A 143 18.56 8.95 2.81
CA SER A 143 19.77 8.55 3.55
C SER A 143 19.49 7.68 4.78
N VAL A 144 18.32 7.83 5.40
CA VAL A 144 17.90 7.04 6.58
C VAL A 144 17.04 5.84 6.20
N SER A 145 16.71 5.70 4.92
CA SER A 145 15.93 4.60 4.37
C SER A 145 16.83 3.50 3.83
N VAL A 146 16.47 2.24 4.09
CA VAL A 146 17.27 1.09 3.71
C VAL A 146 16.52 0.22 2.70
N VAL A 147 17.07 0.09 1.49
CA VAL A 147 16.66 -0.93 0.52
C VAL A 147 17.38 -2.23 0.85
N GLY A 148 16.66 -3.36 0.93
CA GLY A 148 17.30 -4.67 1.15
C GLY A 148 18.20 -5.06 -0.03
N ALA A 149 19.45 -5.44 0.24
CA ALA A 149 20.44 -5.70 -0.81
C ALA A 149 20.32 -7.07 -1.50
N GLY A 150 19.47 -7.97 -0.98
CA GLY A 150 19.29 -9.32 -1.54
C GLY A 150 18.26 -9.38 -2.66
N GLY A 151 18.06 -10.60 -3.17
CA GLY A 151 17.06 -10.91 -4.19
C GLY A 151 17.27 -10.15 -5.50
N GLY A 152 16.21 -9.47 -5.96
CA GLY A 152 16.20 -8.72 -7.22
C GLY A 152 16.76 -7.31 -7.13
N ASN A 153 16.97 -6.74 -5.95
CA ASN A 153 17.41 -5.35 -5.82
C ASN A 153 18.85 -5.15 -6.32
N VAL A 154 19.10 -3.98 -6.90
CA VAL A 154 20.41 -3.51 -7.36
C VAL A 154 20.79 -2.31 -6.51
N THR A 155 21.33 -2.55 -5.32
CA THR A 155 21.72 -1.50 -4.35
C THR A 155 23.08 -0.87 -4.67
N GLU A 156 23.89 -1.55 -5.49
CA GLU A 156 25.22 -1.12 -5.90
C GLU A 156 25.42 -1.33 -7.41
N SER A 157 26.25 -0.48 -8.03
CA SER A 157 26.59 -0.62 -9.44
C SER A 157 27.55 -1.80 -9.65
N PHE A 158 27.35 -2.58 -10.71
CA PHE A 158 28.21 -3.72 -11.06
C PHE A 158 28.32 -3.91 -12.57
N GLY A 159 29.53 -4.18 -13.06
CA GLY A 159 29.77 -4.36 -14.50
C GLY A 159 29.28 -3.18 -15.33
N ASN A 160 28.32 -3.43 -16.24
CA ASN A 160 27.68 -2.42 -17.08
C ASN A 160 26.30 -1.95 -16.55
N VAL A 161 26.00 -2.20 -15.27
CA VAL A 161 24.76 -1.82 -14.61
C VAL A 161 25.06 -0.79 -13.53
N VAL A 162 24.34 0.34 -13.58
CA VAL A 162 24.39 1.41 -12.60
C VAL A 162 23.21 1.25 -11.64
N SER A 163 23.46 1.33 -10.33
CA SER A 163 22.39 1.43 -9.34
C SER A 163 21.84 2.86 -9.31
N ILE A 164 20.55 2.99 -9.61
CA ILE A 164 19.79 4.22 -9.51
C ILE A 164 18.81 4.11 -8.34
N ALA A 165 18.73 5.17 -7.54
CA ALA A 165 17.89 5.25 -6.35
C ALA A 165 18.08 4.08 -5.36
N GLN A 166 19.31 3.55 -5.27
CA GLN A 166 19.70 2.43 -4.41
C GLN A 166 18.90 1.13 -4.65
N LYS A 167 18.18 0.98 -5.76
CA LYS A 167 17.32 -0.19 -5.99
C LYS A 167 17.37 -0.73 -7.41
N PHE A 168 17.43 0.16 -8.41
CA PHE A 168 17.19 -0.22 -9.81
C PHE A 168 18.49 -0.27 -10.59
N GLY A 169 18.67 -1.34 -11.36
CA GLY A 169 19.73 -1.42 -12.35
C GLY A 169 19.32 -0.66 -13.62
N LEU A 170 20.15 0.28 -14.05
CA LEU A 170 20.09 0.89 -15.38
C LEU A 170 21.35 0.50 -16.16
N ARG A 171 21.19 0.07 -17.41
CA ARG A 171 22.34 -0.22 -18.26
C ARG A 171 23.12 1.06 -18.54
N LYS A 172 24.46 1.01 -18.44
CA LYS A 172 25.33 2.19 -18.52
C LYS A 172 25.13 2.98 -19.82
N GLU A 173 24.83 2.33 -20.94
CA GLU A 173 24.55 2.95 -22.23
C GLU A 173 23.24 3.76 -22.28
N GLU A 174 22.32 3.55 -21.33
CA GLU A 174 21.06 4.30 -21.24
C GLU A 174 21.19 5.55 -20.34
N ILE A 175 22.28 5.71 -19.59
CA ILE A 175 22.53 6.90 -18.74
C ILE A 175 22.52 8.21 -19.56
N PRO A 176 23.17 8.31 -20.74
CA PRO A 176 23.06 9.51 -21.57
C PRO A 176 21.63 9.81 -22.03
N ILE A 177 20.81 8.77 -22.24
CA ILE A 177 19.40 8.91 -22.64
C ILE A 177 18.59 9.46 -21.47
N LEU A 178 18.79 8.93 -20.27
CA LEU A 178 18.21 9.43 -19.02
C LEU A 178 18.46 10.93 -18.85
N VAL A 179 19.73 11.35 -18.86
CA VAL A 179 20.09 12.77 -18.69
C VAL A 179 19.48 13.64 -19.79
N LYS A 180 19.54 13.19 -21.06
CA LYS A 180 19.00 13.96 -22.19
C LYS A 180 17.49 14.18 -22.07
N ILE A 181 16.73 13.15 -21.70
CA ILE A 181 15.27 13.24 -21.55
C ILE A 181 14.92 14.12 -20.36
N SER A 182 15.58 13.90 -19.22
CA SER A 182 15.34 14.67 -18.00
C SER A 182 15.49 16.17 -18.18
N ARG A 183 16.48 16.62 -18.97
CA ARG A 183 16.75 18.05 -19.21
C ARG A 183 15.61 18.83 -19.85
N TYR A 184 14.68 18.17 -20.54
CA TYR A 184 13.48 18.85 -21.06
C TYR A 184 12.57 19.35 -19.92
N TRP A 185 12.70 18.78 -18.73
CA TRP A 185 11.82 19.00 -17.60
C TRP A 185 12.43 19.86 -16.49
N ASP A 186 13.70 20.26 -16.60
CA ASP A 186 14.45 21.04 -15.59
C ASP A 186 13.72 22.31 -15.10
N ASN A 187 12.83 22.87 -15.92
CA ASN A 187 12.08 24.09 -15.60
C ASN A 187 10.56 23.89 -15.50
N CYS A 188 10.06 22.68 -15.71
CA CYS A 188 8.62 22.43 -15.86
C CYS A 188 8.11 21.08 -15.34
N SER A 189 8.94 20.24 -14.70
CA SER A 189 8.45 19.07 -13.98
C SER A 189 7.47 19.47 -12.87
N ILE A 190 6.60 18.54 -12.46
CA ILE A 190 5.67 18.78 -11.35
C ILE A 190 6.43 19.22 -10.10
N GLU A 191 7.51 18.54 -9.74
CA GLU A 191 8.40 18.88 -8.63
C GLU A 191 8.89 20.33 -8.71
N VAL A 192 9.47 20.76 -9.83
CA VAL A 192 10.06 22.10 -10.00
C VAL A 192 9.00 23.19 -9.94
N VAL A 193 7.88 23.00 -10.65
CA VAL A 193 6.78 23.97 -10.66
C VAL A 193 6.17 24.10 -9.27
N THR A 194 6.02 22.98 -8.58
CA THR A 194 5.50 22.94 -7.23
C THR A 194 6.42 23.63 -6.24
N GLN A 195 7.73 23.39 -6.32
CA GLN A 195 8.72 24.08 -5.48
C GLN A 195 8.60 25.59 -5.64
N LYS A 196 8.55 26.10 -6.88
CA LYS A 196 8.39 27.52 -7.17
C LYS A 196 7.18 28.15 -6.48
N TYR A 197 6.02 27.48 -6.49
CA TYR A 197 4.81 28.02 -5.85
C TYR A 197 4.81 27.80 -4.33
N SER A 198 5.41 26.72 -3.85
CA SER A 198 5.50 26.44 -2.42
C SER A 198 6.41 27.44 -1.71
N GLU A 199 7.52 27.86 -2.35
CA GLU A 199 8.43 28.89 -1.84
C GLU A 199 7.77 30.27 -1.66
N ALA A 200 6.62 30.53 -2.28
CA ALA A 200 5.85 31.75 -2.05
C ALA A 200 5.02 31.73 -0.74
N ILE A 201 4.87 30.56 -0.10
CA ILE A 201 4.24 30.45 1.21
C ILE A 201 5.20 31.06 2.25
N PRO A 202 4.78 32.06 3.05
CA PRO A 202 5.67 32.73 4.02
C PRO A 202 6.42 31.76 4.94
N ASP A 203 5.76 30.68 5.36
CA ASP A 203 6.30 29.68 6.28
C ASP A 203 6.86 28.42 5.57
N TYR A 204 7.14 28.47 4.27
CA TYR A 204 7.65 27.32 3.51
C TYR A 204 8.95 26.74 4.09
N TYR A 205 9.81 27.59 4.66
CA TYR A 205 11.04 27.14 5.31
C TYR A 205 10.80 26.14 6.45
N LYS A 206 9.63 26.18 7.10
CA LYS A 206 9.22 25.20 8.11
C LYS A 206 8.88 23.86 7.46
N TYR A 207 8.17 23.86 6.32
CA TYR A 207 7.95 22.62 5.56
C TYR A 207 9.28 21.97 5.17
N LYS A 208 10.25 22.77 4.70
CA LYS A 208 11.59 22.27 4.42
C LYS A 208 12.24 21.66 5.67
N ALA A 209 12.11 22.29 6.83
CA ALA A 209 12.60 21.71 8.09
C ALA A 209 11.89 20.38 8.43
N TYR A 210 10.58 20.24 8.16
CA TYR A 210 9.86 18.97 8.35
C TYR A 210 10.43 17.85 7.45
N ARG A 211 10.78 18.19 6.21
CA ARG A 211 11.38 17.24 5.24
C ARG A 211 12.84 16.91 5.57
N ASP A 212 13.65 17.91 5.90
CA ASP A 212 15.07 17.76 6.23
C ASP A 212 15.28 16.98 7.55
N THR A 213 14.30 17.02 8.46
CA THR A 213 14.29 16.22 9.70
C THR A 213 13.52 14.90 9.58
N VAL A 214 12.87 14.66 8.43
CA VAL A 214 12.04 13.47 8.14
C VAL A 214 10.85 13.33 9.12
N LEU A 215 10.43 14.45 9.71
CA LEU A 215 9.19 14.52 10.49
C LEU A 215 7.98 14.19 9.61
N VAL A 216 8.00 14.65 8.35
CA VAL A 216 7.08 14.22 7.28
C VAL A 216 7.87 13.41 6.26
N MET A 217 7.47 12.15 6.02
CA MET A 217 8.31 11.16 5.35
C MET A 217 8.60 11.45 3.87
N PHE A 218 7.61 11.83 3.06
CA PHE A 218 7.78 12.08 1.62
C PHE A 218 6.74 13.07 1.06
N ASP A 219 6.93 13.50 -0.20
CA ASP A 219 6.08 14.44 -0.91
C ASP A 219 4.99 13.72 -1.74
N SER A 220 3.79 14.29 -1.79
CA SER A 220 2.62 13.73 -2.49
C SER A 220 2.84 13.46 -3.98
N TRP A 221 3.61 14.29 -4.68
CA TRP A 221 3.89 14.07 -6.10
C TRP A 221 4.69 12.79 -6.38
N ALA A 222 5.37 12.22 -5.37
CA ALA A 222 6.21 11.04 -5.57
C ALA A 222 5.39 9.81 -5.97
N ILE A 223 4.12 9.78 -5.54
CA ILE A 223 3.16 8.71 -5.82
C ILE A 223 1.72 9.29 -5.87
N PRO A 224 1.38 10.08 -6.91
CA PRO A 224 0.17 10.90 -6.96
C PRO A 224 -1.09 10.08 -7.32
N GLN A 225 -0.90 8.86 -7.83
CA GLN A 225 -1.92 7.82 -7.95
C GLN A 225 -1.60 6.63 -7.05
N GLY A 226 -2.52 5.68 -6.98
CA GLY A 226 -2.41 4.53 -6.09
C GLY A 226 -2.94 4.82 -4.69
N ARG A 227 -2.83 3.83 -3.80
CA ARG A 227 -3.67 3.72 -2.59
C ARG A 227 -5.15 3.93 -2.93
N GLU A 228 -5.57 3.34 -4.04
CA GLU A 228 -6.92 3.42 -4.59
C GLU A 228 -7.27 2.09 -5.27
N ILE A 229 -8.52 1.92 -5.68
CA ILE A 229 -8.97 0.70 -6.38
C ILE A 229 -9.18 1.04 -7.85
N ILE A 230 -8.64 0.23 -8.76
CA ILE A 230 -8.95 0.37 -10.18
C ILE A 230 -10.39 -0.06 -10.49
N ASN A 231 -10.93 0.35 -11.63
CA ASN A 231 -12.23 -0.13 -12.10
C ASN A 231 -12.08 -0.67 -13.52
N TYR A 232 -12.44 -1.94 -13.72
CA TYR A 232 -12.25 -2.63 -15.00
C TYR A 232 -13.50 -2.61 -15.88
N TYR A 233 -14.58 -1.96 -15.44
CA TYR A 233 -15.89 -2.05 -16.09
C TYR A 233 -15.85 -1.66 -17.56
N MET A 234 -15.31 -0.49 -17.90
CA MET A 234 -15.40 0.06 -19.26
C MET A 234 -14.84 -0.93 -20.32
N PRO A 235 -13.60 -1.44 -20.21
CA PRO A 235 -13.08 -2.37 -21.22
C PRO A 235 -13.73 -3.77 -21.16
N LEU A 236 -14.13 -4.25 -19.98
CA LEU A 236 -14.81 -5.56 -19.85
C LEU A 236 -16.22 -5.56 -20.45
N GLU A 237 -16.93 -4.43 -20.39
CA GLU A 237 -18.27 -4.27 -20.95
C GLU A 237 -18.24 -3.98 -22.45
N TYR A 238 -17.35 -3.09 -22.89
CA TYR A 238 -17.44 -2.53 -24.24
C TYR A 238 -16.33 -3.04 -25.18
N GLY A 239 -15.16 -3.39 -24.67
CA GLY A 239 -13.96 -3.51 -25.50
C GLY A 239 -13.49 -2.15 -26.04
N PHE A 240 -12.26 -2.10 -26.58
CA PHE A 240 -11.67 -0.82 -26.99
C PHE A 240 -12.32 -0.17 -28.22
N ASP A 241 -12.77 -0.96 -29.20
CA ASP A 241 -13.42 -0.41 -30.40
C ASP A 241 -14.72 0.31 -30.05
N ARG A 242 -15.57 -0.32 -29.22
CA ARG A 242 -16.83 0.32 -28.81
C ARG A 242 -16.58 1.54 -27.92
N ILE A 243 -15.55 1.54 -27.08
CA ILE A 243 -15.18 2.74 -26.30
C ILE A 243 -14.79 3.89 -27.25
N ILE A 244 -14.04 3.61 -28.32
CA ILE A 244 -13.68 4.61 -29.33
C ILE A 244 -14.93 5.15 -30.02
N GLU A 245 -15.87 4.29 -30.42
CA GLU A 245 -17.16 4.69 -31.00
C GLU A 245 -17.98 5.56 -30.04
N MET A 246 -18.05 5.18 -28.75
CA MET A 246 -18.73 5.97 -27.72
C MET A 246 -18.08 7.35 -27.54
N CYS A 247 -16.74 7.44 -27.63
CA CYS A 247 -16.06 8.72 -27.65
C CYS A 247 -16.44 9.55 -28.89
N ASP A 248 -16.55 8.94 -30.07
CA ASP A 248 -16.97 9.64 -31.29
C ASP A 248 -18.41 10.14 -31.21
N GLU A 249 -19.32 9.33 -30.67
CA GLU A 249 -20.71 9.72 -30.39
C GLU A 249 -20.74 10.93 -29.46
N LYS A 250 -19.98 10.89 -28.37
CA LYS A 250 -19.91 11.99 -27.40
C LYS A 250 -19.25 13.24 -27.97
N ILE A 251 -18.16 13.10 -28.73
CA ILE A 251 -17.52 14.23 -29.42
C ILE A 251 -18.51 14.91 -30.36
N ALA A 252 -19.27 14.13 -31.16
CA ALA A 252 -20.28 14.67 -32.06
C ALA A 252 -21.44 15.36 -31.31
N GLU A 253 -21.81 14.84 -30.14
CA GLU A 253 -22.87 15.39 -29.29
C GLU A 253 -22.46 16.71 -28.62
N ILE A 254 -21.25 16.79 -28.05
CA ILE A 254 -20.92 17.84 -27.06
C ILE A 254 -19.71 18.71 -27.38
N LEU A 255 -18.88 18.39 -28.37
CA LEU A 255 -17.70 19.21 -28.68
C LEU A 255 -18.14 20.60 -29.14
N GLY A 256 -17.62 21.63 -28.46
CA GLY A 256 -18.00 23.02 -28.73
C GLY A 256 -19.23 23.51 -27.94
N LEU A 257 -19.84 22.66 -27.09
CA LEU A 257 -21.04 23.00 -26.33
C LEU A 257 -20.78 23.06 -24.82
N ALA A 258 -21.13 24.20 -24.21
CA ALA A 258 -21.25 24.38 -22.77
C ALA A 258 -22.72 24.23 -22.33
N GLU A 259 -23.23 23.00 -22.37
CA GLU A 259 -24.63 22.71 -22.02
C GLU A 259 -24.91 22.90 -20.52
N ASN A 260 -26.19 22.98 -20.15
CA ASN A 260 -26.66 23.14 -18.77
C ASN A 260 -26.14 24.39 -18.05
N GLY A 261 -25.59 25.37 -18.79
CA GLY A 261 -25.04 26.59 -18.22
C GLY A 261 -23.70 26.41 -17.51
N ASP A 262 -23.01 25.27 -17.70
CA ASP A 262 -21.67 25.05 -17.15
C ASP A 262 -20.60 25.81 -17.94
N GLY A 263 -20.39 27.08 -17.57
CA GLY A 263 -19.39 27.96 -18.16
C GLY A 263 -17.95 27.70 -17.72
N LEU A 264 -17.70 26.76 -16.80
CA LEU A 264 -16.36 26.45 -16.30
C LEU A 264 -15.79 25.19 -16.93
N LEU A 265 -16.55 24.08 -16.90
CA LEU A 265 -16.08 22.77 -17.34
C LEU A 265 -16.87 22.21 -18.53
N GLY A 266 -17.94 22.87 -18.96
CA GLY A 266 -18.83 22.38 -20.01
C GLY A 266 -18.11 22.12 -21.34
N MET A 267 -17.18 23.02 -21.73
CA MET A 267 -16.33 22.87 -22.92
C MET A 267 -15.28 21.78 -22.76
N SER A 268 -14.76 21.58 -21.55
CA SER A 268 -13.73 20.57 -21.25
C SER A 268 -14.21 19.15 -21.52
N ARG A 269 -15.53 18.92 -21.51
CA ARG A 269 -16.12 17.62 -21.83
C ARG A 269 -15.73 17.11 -23.21
N GLY A 270 -15.72 18.00 -24.22
CA GLY A 270 -15.31 17.60 -25.57
C GLY A 270 -13.86 17.15 -25.62
N TYR A 271 -12.97 17.87 -24.91
CA TYR A 271 -11.55 17.53 -24.83
C TYR A 271 -11.29 16.25 -24.05
N TYR A 272 -12.09 15.98 -23.00
CA TYR A 272 -12.07 14.70 -22.29
C TYR A 272 -12.29 13.53 -23.27
N TYR A 273 -13.37 13.52 -24.05
CA TYR A 273 -13.64 12.38 -24.95
C TYR A 273 -12.62 12.28 -26.08
N MET A 274 -12.07 13.41 -26.56
CA MET A 274 -10.93 13.38 -27.49
C MET A 274 -9.71 12.71 -26.86
N ALA A 275 -9.37 13.05 -25.61
CA ALA A 275 -8.29 12.42 -24.87
C ALA A 275 -8.55 10.93 -24.63
N MET A 276 -9.76 10.56 -24.21
CA MET A 276 -10.15 9.16 -23.98
C MET A 276 -10.04 8.32 -25.26
N LYS A 277 -10.45 8.88 -26.41
CA LYS A 277 -10.27 8.25 -27.72
C LYS A 277 -8.79 8.00 -28.05
N GLU A 278 -7.93 9.00 -27.87
CA GLU A 278 -6.50 8.86 -28.17
C GLU A 278 -5.81 7.85 -27.27
N ILE A 279 -6.08 7.86 -25.96
CA ILE A 279 -5.48 6.86 -25.06
C ILE A 279 -6.00 5.45 -25.35
N THR A 280 -7.29 5.30 -25.70
CA THR A 280 -7.88 3.99 -26.03
C THR A 280 -7.25 3.38 -27.28
N LYS A 281 -6.95 4.20 -28.30
CA LYS A 281 -6.15 3.76 -29.47
C LYS A 281 -4.76 3.29 -29.06
N GLY A 282 -4.11 4.00 -28.14
CA GLY A 282 -2.81 3.60 -27.59
C GLY A 282 -2.86 2.23 -26.89
N LEU A 283 -3.89 1.99 -26.07
CA LEU A 283 -4.12 0.71 -25.39
C LEU A 283 -4.37 -0.44 -26.38
N SER A 284 -5.23 -0.19 -27.37
CA SER A 284 -5.52 -1.12 -28.47
C SER A 284 -4.24 -1.51 -29.22
N ALA A 285 -3.47 -0.52 -29.67
CA ALA A 285 -2.21 -0.75 -30.38
C ALA A 285 -1.16 -1.49 -29.51
N TRP A 286 -1.12 -1.18 -28.21
CA TRP A 286 -0.23 -1.87 -27.28
C TRP A 286 -0.56 -3.36 -27.16
N ALA A 287 -1.85 -3.71 -27.01
CA ALA A 287 -2.30 -5.11 -27.03
C ALA A 287 -1.95 -5.80 -28.36
N ASP A 288 -2.22 -5.14 -29.48
CA ASP A 288 -1.95 -5.67 -30.82
C ASP A 288 -0.46 -5.95 -31.07
N ASN A 289 0.43 -5.13 -30.50
CA ASN A 289 1.87 -5.36 -30.58
C ASN A 289 2.32 -6.63 -29.85
N TYR A 290 1.68 -6.95 -28.72
CA TYR A 290 1.90 -8.25 -28.06
C TYR A 290 1.36 -9.41 -28.91
N GLY A 291 0.23 -9.22 -29.61
CA GLY A 291 -0.28 -10.19 -30.57
C GLY A 291 0.75 -10.50 -31.66
N LYS A 292 1.24 -9.46 -32.35
CA LYS A 292 2.29 -9.57 -33.38
C LYS A 292 3.59 -10.19 -32.85
N ARG A 293 3.95 -9.90 -31.59
CA ARG A 293 5.12 -10.51 -30.96
C ARG A 293 4.92 -12.01 -30.77
N ALA A 294 3.74 -12.43 -30.32
CA ALA A 294 3.41 -13.83 -30.14
C ALA A 294 3.40 -14.58 -31.48
N GLU A 295 2.86 -13.99 -32.55
CA GLU A 295 2.94 -14.54 -33.91
C GLU A 295 4.39 -14.75 -34.36
N SER A 296 5.24 -13.73 -34.21
CA SER A 296 6.66 -13.81 -34.56
C SER A 296 7.41 -14.87 -33.76
N LEU A 297 7.04 -15.10 -32.49
CA LEU A 297 7.61 -16.17 -31.67
C LEU A 297 7.11 -17.55 -32.12
N ALA A 298 5.82 -17.68 -32.47
CA ALA A 298 5.25 -18.92 -33.00
C ALA A 298 5.89 -19.36 -34.32
N GLU A 299 6.26 -18.41 -35.19
CA GLU A 299 6.93 -18.69 -36.48
C GLU A 299 8.33 -19.32 -36.31
N CYS A 300 9.04 -18.97 -35.25
CA CYS A 300 10.39 -19.48 -34.97
C CYS A 300 10.45 -20.53 -33.86
N GLU A 301 9.31 -20.90 -33.25
CA GLU A 301 9.23 -21.94 -32.22
C GLU A 301 9.18 -23.35 -32.82
N SER A 302 10.03 -24.22 -32.29
CA SER A 302 10.18 -25.61 -32.71
C SER A 302 9.34 -26.58 -31.86
N ASP A 303 9.12 -26.25 -30.59
CA ASP A 303 8.26 -27.03 -29.71
C ASP A 303 6.78 -26.78 -30.06
N LEU A 304 6.07 -27.84 -30.46
CA LEU A 304 4.72 -27.72 -30.99
C LEU A 304 3.72 -27.20 -29.95
N GLN A 305 3.94 -27.52 -28.67
CA GLN A 305 3.07 -27.08 -27.57
C GLN A 305 3.29 -25.58 -27.31
N GLN A 306 4.55 -25.15 -27.16
CA GLN A 306 4.89 -23.75 -26.96
C GLN A 306 4.48 -22.88 -28.16
N LYS A 307 4.63 -23.40 -29.38
CA LYS A 307 4.15 -22.74 -30.59
C LYS A 307 2.64 -22.51 -30.53
N LYS A 308 1.87 -23.53 -30.19
CA LYS A 308 0.42 -23.43 -30.04
C LYS A 308 0.03 -22.41 -28.97
N GLU A 309 0.76 -22.37 -27.86
CA GLU A 309 0.54 -21.39 -26.79
C GLU A 309 0.80 -19.95 -27.26
N TYR A 310 1.84 -19.72 -28.08
CA TYR A 310 2.07 -18.41 -28.69
C TYR A 310 0.97 -18.02 -29.68
N GLU A 311 0.49 -18.96 -30.51
CA GLU A 311 -0.66 -18.73 -31.38
C GLU A 311 -1.92 -18.36 -30.56
N ASP A 312 -2.15 -19.03 -29.43
CA ASP A 312 -3.27 -18.73 -28.54
C ASP A 312 -3.11 -17.37 -27.84
N ILE A 313 -1.89 -17.00 -27.45
CA ILE A 313 -1.60 -15.64 -26.95
C ILE A 313 -1.91 -14.61 -28.03
N ALA A 314 -1.50 -14.85 -29.28
CA ALA A 314 -1.78 -13.92 -30.38
C ALA A 314 -3.28 -13.68 -30.53
N VAL A 315 -4.09 -14.76 -30.52
CA VAL A 315 -5.55 -14.67 -30.57
C VAL A 315 -6.11 -13.85 -29.41
N VAL A 316 -5.70 -14.15 -28.16
CA VAL A 316 -6.15 -13.41 -26.97
C VAL A 316 -5.82 -11.92 -27.10
N MET A 317 -4.59 -11.58 -27.46
CA MET A 317 -4.12 -10.19 -27.51
C MET A 317 -4.80 -9.39 -28.63
N HIS A 318 -4.97 -9.99 -29.83
CA HIS A 318 -5.72 -9.35 -30.93
C HIS A 318 -7.21 -9.20 -30.61
N ASN A 319 -7.81 -10.14 -29.89
CA ASN A 319 -9.20 -9.99 -29.48
C ASN A 319 -9.37 -8.85 -28.49
N ILE A 320 -8.58 -8.80 -27.40
CA ILE A 320 -8.73 -7.75 -26.39
C ILE A 320 -8.24 -6.37 -26.86
N ALA A 321 -7.45 -6.31 -27.95
CA ALA A 321 -7.09 -5.06 -28.60
C ALA A 321 -8.31 -4.31 -29.15
N HIS A 322 -9.43 -4.99 -29.36
CA HIS A 322 -10.57 -4.45 -30.10
C HIS A 322 -11.92 -4.75 -29.44
N LYS A 323 -12.17 -6.02 -29.11
CA LYS A 323 -13.49 -6.55 -28.79
C LYS A 323 -13.72 -6.61 -27.28
N GLN A 324 -14.99 -6.71 -26.90
CA GLN A 324 -15.37 -7.18 -25.57
C GLN A 324 -14.77 -8.58 -25.34
N PRO A 325 -14.15 -8.87 -24.18
CA PRO A 325 -13.60 -10.19 -23.91
C PRO A 325 -14.71 -11.26 -23.94
N SER A 326 -14.38 -12.43 -24.48
CA SER A 326 -15.32 -13.53 -24.75
C SER A 326 -14.99 -14.83 -24.01
N THR A 327 -13.88 -14.82 -23.24
CA THR A 327 -13.43 -15.92 -22.39
C THR A 327 -12.87 -15.37 -21.07
N PHE A 328 -12.74 -16.23 -20.06
CA PHE A 328 -12.07 -15.93 -18.80
C PHE A 328 -10.61 -15.50 -19.02
N ARG A 329 -9.87 -16.17 -19.90
CA ARG A 329 -8.47 -15.82 -20.19
C ARG A 329 -8.35 -14.42 -20.81
N GLU A 330 -9.22 -14.08 -21.76
CA GLU A 330 -9.27 -12.74 -22.35
C GLU A 330 -9.62 -11.68 -21.29
N ALA A 331 -10.63 -11.92 -20.46
CA ALA A 331 -11.04 -10.99 -19.42
C ALA A 331 -9.92 -10.78 -18.37
N LEU A 332 -9.28 -11.86 -17.91
CA LEU A 332 -8.15 -11.79 -16.98
C LEU A 332 -6.96 -11.02 -17.59
N GLN A 333 -6.59 -11.32 -18.84
CA GLN A 333 -5.54 -10.60 -19.56
C GLN A 333 -5.88 -9.11 -19.74
N LEU A 334 -7.13 -8.78 -20.06
CA LEU A 334 -7.57 -7.38 -20.22
C LEU A 334 -7.53 -6.61 -18.89
N THR A 335 -7.89 -7.23 -17.77
CA THR A 335 -7.71 -6.58 -16.46
C THR A 335 -6.24 -6.31 -16.17
N PHE A 336 -5.34 -7.25 -16.50
CA PHE A 336 -3.91 -7.05 -16.33
C PHE A 336 -3.36 -5.93 -17.22
N LEU A 337 -3.80 -5.85 -18.48
CA LEU A 337 -3.46 -4.74 -19.38
C LEU A 337 -3.89 -3.40 -18.78
N CYS A 338 -5.14 -3.29 -18.33
CA CYS A 338 -5.67 -2.07 -17.71
C CYS A 338 -4.86 -1.69 -16.46
N HIS A 339 -4.49 -2.68 -15.66
CA HIS A 339 -3.71 -2.49 -14.45
C HIS A 339 -2.32 -1.93 -14.77
N LEU A 340 -1.58 -2.56 -15.70
CA LEU A 340 -0.28 -2.08 -16.17
C LEU A 340 -0.40 -0.69 -16.79
N ALA A 341 -1.46 -0.42 -17.55
CA ALA A 341 -1.70 0.87 -18.17
C ALA A 341 -1.95 2.00 -17.15
N VAL A 342 -2.51 1.73 -15.97
CA VAL A 342 -2.56 2.74 -14.91
C VAL A 342 -1.19 2.89 -14.25
N VAL A 343 -0.56 1.79 -13.83
CA VAL A 343 0.73 1.88 -13.11
C VAL A 343 1.90 2.36 -13.98
N ASN A 344 1.76 2.41 -15.30
CA ASN A 344 2.70 3.00 -16.23
C ASN A 344 2.44 4.49 -16.49
N GLU A 345 1.29 5.05 -16.10
CA GLU A 345 0.99 6.45 -16.41
C GLU A 345 1.67 7.40 -15.41
N ASP A 346 1.73 7.03 -14.13
CA ASP A 346 2.38 7.79 -13.06
C ASP A 346 3.23 6.90 -12.15
N PRO A 347 4.27 7.43 -11.48
CA PRO A 347 4.95 6.69 -10.42
C PRO A 347 3.93 6.43 -9.32
N GLN A 348 3.73 5.18 -8.93
CA GLN A 348 2.68 4.85 -7.95
C GLN A 348 2.90 3.51 -7.28
N SER A 349 2.24 3.37 -6.14
CA SER A 349 2.12 2.12 -5.41
C SER A 349 0.70 2.02 -4.85
N GLY A 350 0.19 0.81 -4.68
CA GLY A 350 -1.14 0.59 -4.12
C GLY A 350 -2.28 0.83 -5.09
N GLN A 351 -2.05 0.61 -6.39
CA GLN A 351 -3.16 0.47 -7.32
C GLN A 351 -3.79 -0.88 -7.08
N SER A 352 -4.84 -0.94 -6.29
CA SER A 352 -5.48 -2.20 -5.96
C SER A 352 -6.21 -2.77 -7.16
N ILE A 353 -6.08 -4.08 -7.33
CA ILE A 353 -6.90 -4.87 -8.26
C ILE A 353 -8.36 -4.81 -7.81
N GLY A 354 -8.61 -4.76 -6.51
CA GLY A 354 -9.96 -4.80 -5.95
C GLY A 354 -10.52 -6.21 -5.93
N ARG A 355 -11.80 -6.36 -6.23
CA ARG A 355 -12.56 -7.61 -6.01
C ARG A 355 -12.60 -8.49 -7.27
N LEU A 356 -11.42 -8.88 -7.75
CA LEU A 356 -11.24 -9.58 -9.04
C LEU A 356 -12.11 -10.83 -9.18
N GLY A 357 -12.23 -11.62 -8.11
CA GLY A 357 -13.03 -12.85 -8.12
C GLY A 357 -14.54 -12.60 -8.33
N GLN A 358 -15.03 -11.39 -8.05
CA GLN A 358 -16.40 -10.99 -8.34
C GLN A 358 -16.53 -10.35 -9.72
N VAL A 359 -15.54 -9.52 -10.08
CA VAL A 359 -15.46 -8.88 -11.40
C VAL A 359 -15.42 -9.91 -12.52
N LEU A 360 -14.62 -10.97 -12.35
CA LEU A 360 -14.41 -12.00 -13.38
C LEU A 360 -15.28 -13.25 -13.22
N GLN A 361 -16.11 -13.31 -12.17
CA GLN A 361 -17.04 -14.44 -11.99
C GLN A 361 -17.92 -14.71 -13.21
N PRO A 362 -18.49 -13.71 -13.91
CA PRO A 362 -19.33 -13.96 -15.08
C PRO A 362 -18.59 -14.66 -16.23
N PHE A 363 -17.32 -14.33 -16.44
CA PHE A 363 -16.48 -14.93 -17.49
C PHE A 363 -16.08 -16.35 -17.12
N TYR A 364 -15.58 -16.55 -15.90
CA TYR A 364 -15.21 -17.87 -15.39
C TYR A 364 -16.40 -18.85 -15.37
N ALA A 365 -17.56 -18.40 -14.87
CA ALA A 365 -18.74 -19.26 -14.79
C ALA A 365 -19.22 -19.73 -16.17
N LYS A 366 -19.19 -18.84 -17.17
CA LYS A 366 -19.56 -19.19 -18.55
C LYS A 366 -18.59 -20.22 -19.13
N ASP A 367 -17.28 -19.98 -19.03
CA ASP A 367 -16.29 -20.89 -19.62
C ASP A 367 -16.31 -22.27 -18.95
N LEU A 368 -16.60 -22.32 -17.65
CA LEU A 368 -16.78 -23.57 -16.93
C LEU A 368 -18.06 -24.30 -17.38
N GLU A 369 -19.17 -23.58 -17.55
CA GLU A 369 -20.45 -24.13 -18.04
C GLU A 369 -20.35 -24.64 -19.48
N ASP A 370 -19.63 -23.93 -20.34
CA ASP A 370 -19.40 -24.29 -21.75
C ASP A 370 -18.33 -25.39 -21.92
N GLY A 371 -17.61 -25.75 -20.84
CA GLY A 371 -16.52 -26.72 -20.87
C GLY A 371 -15.28 -26.24 -21.64
N THR A 372 -15.09 -24.93 -21.78
CA THR A 372 -13.92 -24.33 -22.45
C THR A 372 -12.75 -24.10 -21.49
N ILE A 373 -12.99 -24.23 -20.18
CA ILE A 373 -11.94 -24.23 -19.15
C ILE A 373 -12.32 -25.19 -18.02
N THR A 374 -11.30 -25.79 -17.40
CA THR A 374 -11.41 -26.55 -16.15
C THR A 374 -11.01 -25.68 -14.94
N GLU A 375 -11.36 -26.11 -13.72
CA GLU A 375 -10.93 -25.41 -12.51
C GLU A 375 -9.40 -25.36 -12.37
N GLU A 376 -8.70 -26.44 -12.75
CA GLU A 376 -7.23 -26.50 -12.68
C GLU A 376 -6.55 -25.59 -13.71
N GLU A 377 -7.10 -25.47 -14.93
CA GLU A 377 -6.61 -24.49 -15.92
C GLU A 377 -6.86 -23.04 -15.45
N ALA A 378 -8.00 -22.78 -14.79
CA ALA A 378 -8.26 -21.49 -14.17
C ALA A 378 -7.30 -21.20 -13.02
N ILE A 379 -6.98 -22.20 -12.18
CA ILE A 379 -5.97 -22.08 -11.12
C ILE A 379 -4.59 -21.80 -11.74
N GLU A 380 -4.16 -22.51 -12.78
CA GLU A 380 -2.87 -22.25 -13.45
C GLU A 380 -2.79 -20.79 -13.94
N LEU A 381 -3.83 -20.27 -14.61
CA LEU A 381 -3.88 -18.87 -15.01
C LEU A 381 -3.77 -17.91 -13.82
N LEU A 382 -4.44 -18.22 -12.71
CA LEU A 382 -4.36 -17.41 -11.49
C LEU A 382 -2.97 -17.50 -10.83
N GLU A 383 -2.31 -18.66 -10.80
CA GLU A 383 -0.93 -18.83 -10.33
C GLU A 383 0.03 -17.97 -11.15
N LEU A 384 -0.10 -17.99 -12.48
CA LEU A 384 0.70 -17.17 -13.39
C LEU A 384 0.44 -15.68 -13.18
N TYR A 385 -0.83 -15.30 -13.00
CA TYR A 385 -1.21 -13.91 -12.67
C TYR A 385 -0.49 -13.41 -11.41
N ARG A 386 -0.25 -14.28 -10.41
CA ARG A 386 0.53 -13.91 -9.22
C ARG A 386 1.96 -13.50 -9.56
N ILE A 387 2.62 -14.20 -10.49
CA ILE A 387 3.97 -13.82 -10.96
C ILE A 387 3.92 -12.45 -11.64
N LYS A 388 2.92 -12.23 -12.50
CA LYS A 388 2.74 -10.97 -13.23
C LYS A 388 2.61 -9.78 -12.28
N ILE A 389 1.74 -9.88 -11.28
CA ILE A 389 1.53 -8.83 -10.28
C ILE A 389 2.75 -8.66 -9.36
N THR A 390 3.40 -9.77 -8.97
CA THR A 390 4.63 -9.75 -8.17
C THR A 390 5.78 -9.02 -8.88
N SER A 391 5.76 -8.97 -10.21
CA SER A 391 6.79 -8.33 -11.04
C SER A 391 6.58 -6.83 -11.24
N ILE A 392 5.49 -6.25 -10.75
CA ILE A 392 5.21 -4.81 -10.83
C ILE A 392 6.13 -4.05 -9.88
N GLU A 393 6.96 -3.17 -10.41
CA GLU A 393 7.88 -2.32 -9.66
C GLU A 393 7.47 -0.83 -9.70
N CYS A 394 7.74 -0.09 -8.63
CA CYS A 394 7.52 1.36 -8.52
C CYS A 394 8.88 2.08 -8.54
N PHE A 395 9.16 2.85 -9.58
CA PHE A 395 10.35 3.70 -9.62
C PHE A 395 10.08 5.03 -8.91
N ALA A 396 10.69 5.22 -7.75
CA ALA A 396 10.65 6.42 -6.93
C ALA A 396 11.94 6.49 -6.08
N SER A 397 12.10 7.52 -5.26
CA SER A 397 13.27 7.66 -4.38
C SER A 397 13.46 6.46 -3.44
N SER A 398 14.65 6.30 -2.86
CA SER A 398 14.90 5.23 -1.87
C SER A 398 14.11 5.45 -0.56
N GLY A 399 13.79 6.70 -0.23
CA GLY A 399 12.86 7.08 0.82
C GLY A 399 11.49 6.43 0.64
N VAL A 400 10.96 6.44 -0.58
CA VAL A 400 9.70 5.75 -0.91
C VAL A 400 9.92 4.25 -1.05
N THR A 401 10.79 3.81 -1.95
CA THR A 401 10.88 2.39 -2.34
C THR A 401 11.47 1.50 -1.25
N GLY A 402 12.41 2.00 -0.44
CA GLY A 402 12.95 1.31 0.73
C GLY A 402 12.21 1.68 2.01
N GLY A 403 12.16 2.98 2.31
CA GLY A 403 11.67 3.53 3.58
C GLY A 403 10.18 3.40 3.81
N VAL A 404 9.36 3.38 2.76
CA VAL A 404 7.91 3.16 2.86
C VAL A 404 7.55 1.77 2.37
N LEU A 405 7.88 1.44 1.11
CA LEU A 405 7.31 0.29 0.41
C LEU A 405 8.04 -1.04 0.66
N SER A 406 9.31 -0.98 1.06
CA SER A 406 10.25 -2.13 0.98
C SER A 406 10.12 -2.91 -0.34
N GLY A 407 9.96 -2.17 -1.43
CA GLY A 407 9.83 -2.66 -2.79
C GLY A 407 8.50 -3.30 -3.18
N ASN A 408 7.55 -3.49 -2.26
CA ASN A 408 6.22 -3.99 -2.64
C ASN A 408 5.39 -2.87 -3.31
N THR A 409 4.54 -3.21 -4.27
CA THR A 409 3.70 -2.25 -5.01
C THR A 409 2.22 -2.32 -4.68
N PHE A 410 1.84 -3.11 -3.67
CA PHE A 410 0.54 -3.13 -3.01
C PHE A 410 -0.65 -3.29 -3.96
N ASN A 411 -0.50 -4.11 -5.00
CA ASN A 411 -1.59 -4.43 -5.92
C ASN A 411 -2.55 -5.42 -5.23
N ASN A 412 -3.38 -4.88 -4.33
CA ASN A 412 -4.20 -5.67 -3.40
C ASN A 412 -5.43 -6.25 -4.09
N LEU A 413 -5.71 -7.52 -3.81
CA LEU A 413 -6.88 -8.24 -4.28
C LEU A 413 -7.76 -8.59 -3.08
N SER A 414 -8.90 -7.90 -2.99
CA SER A 414 -9.88 -8.09 -1.92
C SER A 414 -10.90 -9.19 -2.28
N LEU A 415 -11.38 -9.90 -1.26
CA LEU A 415 -12.21 -11.09 -1.39
C LEU A 415 -13.44 -11.00 -0.48
N GLY A 416 -14.56 -11.55 -0.92
CA GLY A 416 -15.79 -11.62 -0.14
C GLY A 416 -16.48 -10.26 0.06
N GLY A 417 -16.91 -9.98 1.28
CA GLY A 417 -17.78 -8.85 1.60
C GLY A 417 -19.22 -9.07 1.14
N LEU A 418 -19.93 -7.98 0.82
CA LEU A 418 -21.33 -8.01 0.39
C LEU A 418 -21.52 -7.60 -1.07
N GLY A 419 -22.50 -8.24 -1.72
CA GLY A 419 -22.93 -7.88 -3.07
C GLY A 419 -23.79 -6.63 -3.05
N ARG A 420 -24.18 -6.13 -4.23
CA ARG A 420 -25.06 -4.97 -4.34
C ARG A 420 -26.36 -5.14 -3.55
N ASP A 421 -26.92 -6.34 -3.56
CA ASP A 421 -28.14 -6.75 -2.85
C ASP A 421 -27.97 -6.89 -1.32
N GLY A 422 -26.74 -6.84 -0.82
CA GLY A 422 -26.42 -7.01 0.60
C GLY A 422 -26.34 -8.46 1.06
N LEU A 423 -26.32 -9.43 0.14
CA LEU A 423 -25.97 -10.83 0.42
C LEU A 423 -24.45 -11.02 0.36
N THR A 424 -23.95 -12.20 0.72
CA THR A 424 -22.52 -12.49 0.56
C THR A 424 -22.10 -12.33 -0.90
N ALA A 425 -20.95 -11.70 -1.13
CA ALA A 425 -20.36 -11.59 -2.45
C ALA A 425 -19.32 -12.68 -2.74
N VAL A 426 -19.20 -13.71 -1.87
CA VAL A 426 -18.26 -14.80 -2.12
C VAL A 426 -18.66 -15.53 -3.41
N THR A 427 -17.67 -15.75 -4.29
CA THR A 427 -17.88 -16.44 -5.57
C THR A 427 -17.03 -17.72 -5.67
N PRO A 428 -17.43 -18.70 -6.51
CA PRO A 428 -16.58 -19.86 -6.82
C PRO A 428 -15.16 -19.49 -7.26
N LEU A 429 -15.00 -18.44 -8.08
CA LEU A 429 -13.68 -17.98 -8.52
C LEU A 429 -12.81 -17.49 -7.35
N GLU A 430 -13.39 -16.90 -6.30
CA GLU A 430 -12.63 -16.50 -5.11
C GLU A 430 -12.01 -17.68 -4.36
N TYR A 431 -12.65 -18.87 -4.38
CA TYR A 431 -12.02 -20.09 -3.85
C TYR A 431 -10.77 -20.44 -4.66
N LEU A 432 -10.83 -20.34 -5.99
CA LEU A 432 -9.68 -20.60 -6.85
C LEU A 432 -8.55 -19.57 -6.66
N ILE A 433 -8.89 -18.30 -6.40
CA ILE A 433 -7.90 -17.26 -6.09
C ILE A 433 -7.16 -17.58 -4.78
N VAL A 434 -7.88 -18.00 -3.74
CA VAL A 434 -7.26 -18.44 -2.47
C VAL A 434 -6.42 -19.71 -2.69
N GLU A 435 -6.90 -20.63 -3.52
CA GLU A 435 -6.17 -21.85 -3.86
C GLU A 435 -4.85 -21.54 -4.57
N ALA A 436 -4.88 -20.74 -5.64
CA ALA A 436 -3.69 -20.28 -6.35
C ALA A 436 -2.72 -19.57 -5.40
N GLY A 437 -3.21 -18.73 -4.49
CA GLY A 437 -2.37 -18.10 -3.46
C GLY A 437 -1.73 -19.08 -2.47
N THR A 438 -2.37 -20.23 -2.23
CA THR A 438 -1.91 -21.28 -1.31
C THR A 438 -0.83 -22.16 -1.95
N ARG A 439 -1.01 -22.52 -3.23
CA ARG A 439 -0.07 -23.32 -4.03
C ARG A 439 1.12 -22.50 -4.52
N ALA A 440 0.84 -21.39 -5.22
CA ALA A 440 1.81 -20.50 -5.84
C ALA A 440 2.14 -19.31 -4.92
N ARG A 441 3.04 -19.56 -3.97
CA ARG A 441 3.41 -18.57 -2.96
C ARG A 441 4.30 -17.47 -3.55
N THR A 442 3.78 -16.25 -3.57
CA THR A 442 4.45 -15.04 -4.08
C THR A 442 4.07 -13.84 -3.23
N THR A 443 4.80 -12.74 -3.34
CA THR A 443 4.56 -11.54 -2.53
C THR A 443 3.27 -10.81 -2.92
N GLN A 444 2.82 -10.96 -4.18
CA GLN A 444 1.61 -10.31 -4.69
C GLN A 444 0.79 -11.20 -5.65
N PRO A 445 -0.49 -10.87 -5.88
CA PRO A 445 -1.29 -9.93 -5.08
C PRO A 445 -1.41 -10.42 -3.64
N THR A 446 -1.34 -9.49 -2.69
CA THR A 446 -1.80 -9.77 -1.33
C THR A 446 -3.31 -10.02 -1.40
N LEU A 447 -3.78 -11.00 -0.64
CA LEU A 447 -5.20 -11.29 -0.51
C LEU A 447 -5.75 -10.59 0.72
N SER A 448 -6.94 -10.01 0.62
CA SER A 448 -7.59 -9.27 1.71
C SER A 448 -9.04 -9.72 1.86
N VAL A 449 -9.36 -10.46 2.91
CA VAL A 449 -10.74 -10.87 3.17
C VAL A 449 -11.50 -9.71 3.78
N LEU A 450 -12.56 -9.26 3.11
CA LEU A 450 -13.59 -8.39 3.67
C LEU A 450 -14.50 -9.25 4.53
N TYR A 451 -14.10 -9.46 5.78
CA TYR A 451 -14.82 -10.27 6.75
C TYR A 451 -16.20 -9.70 7.01
N ASP A 452 -17.22 -10.52 6.77
CA ASP A 452 -18.61 -10.24 7.09
C ASP A 452 -19.22 -11.45 7.79
N GLU A 453 -20.18 -11.24 8.68
CA GLU A 453 -20.90 -12.35 9.34
C GLU A 453 -21.67 -13.22 8.33
N LYS A 454 -21.96 -12.70 7.13
CA LYS A 454 -22.60 -13.44 6.04
C LYS A 454 -21.64 -14.27 5.21
N THR A 455 -20.32 -14.15 5.40
CA THR A 455 -19.34 -14.94 4.64
C THR A 455 -19.48 -16.43 4.96
N PRO A 456 -19.59 -17.33 3.96
CA PRO A 456 -19.69 -18.77 4.19
C PRO A 456 -18.52 -19.30 5.02
N GLU A 457 -18.85 -20.17 5.98
CA GLU A 457 -17.89 -20.78 6.91
C GLU A 457 -16.76 -21.51 6.16
N GLU A 458 -17.10 -22.24 5.10
CA GLU A 458 -16.15 -22.97 4.26
C GLU A 458 -15.13 -22.04 3.57
N PHE A 459 -15.55 -20.85 3.12
CA PHE A 459 -14.65 -19.85 2.53
C PHE A 459 -13.73 -19.26 3.59
N LEU A 460 -14.27 -18.93 4.77
CA LEU A 460 -13.48 -18.44 5.90
C LEU A 460 -12.44 -19.47 6.34
N MET A 461 -12.79 -20.75 6.40
CA MET A 461 -11.86 -21.84 6.73
C MET A 461 -10.78 -22.00 5.65
N LYS A 462 -11.12 -21.88 4.35
CA LYS A 462 -10.14 -21.93 3.26
C LYS A 462 -9.16 -20.75 3.32
N ALA A 463 -9.66 -19.54 3.53
CA ALA A 463 -8.83 -18.35 3.70
C ALA A 463 -7.96 -18.42 4.96
N ALA A 464 -8.49 -18.94 6.08
CA ALA A 464 -7.71 -19.16 7.30
C ALA A 464 -6.61 -20.22 7.11
N ARG A 465 -6.87 -21.28 6.32
CA ARG A 465 -5.87 -22.29 5.96
C ARG A 465 -4.74 -21.68 5.13
N CYS A 466 -5.08 -20.80 4.17
CA CYS A 466 -4.10 -20.04 3.38
C CYS A 466 -3.25 -19.13 4.29
N CYS A 467 -3.88 -18.36 5.18
CA CYS A 467 -3.21 -17.49 6.15
C CYS A 467 -2.27 -18.28 7.07
N LYS A 468 -2.70 -19.47 7.53
CA LYS A 468 -1.90 -20.38 8.34
C LYS A 468 -0.61 -20.82 7.65
N GLY A 469 -0.57 -20.86 6.32
CA GLY A 469 0.60 -21.26 5.52
C GLY A 469 1.85 -20.39 5.69
N GLY A 470 1.75 -19.26 6.40
CA GLY A 470 2.91 -18.42 6.77
C GLY A 470 3.34 -17.40 5.72
N GLN A 471 2.67 -17.38 4.57
CA GLN A 471 2.86 -16.40 3.49
C GLN A 471 2.36 -14.97 3.80
N GLY A 472 1.65 -14.76 4.92
CA GLY A 472 1.19 -13.44 5.36
C GLY A 472 -0.13 -12.96 4.75
N TYR A 473 -0.73 -13.71 3.84
CA TYR A 473 -2.06 -13.45 3.28
C TYR A 473 -2.94 -14.72 3.37
N PRO A 474 -4.27 -14.58 3.39
CA PRO A 474 -5.01 -13.33 3.41
C PRO A 474 -4.86 -12.54 4.70
N ALA A 475 -4.82 -11.21 4.59
CA ALA A 475 -5.13 -10.31 5.69
C ALA A 475 -6.65 -10.23 5.88
N TRP A 476 -7.09 -9.80 7.06
CA TRP A 476 -8.50 -9.77 7.43
C TRP A 476 -8.93 -8.36 7.78
N MET A 477 -9.92 -7.85 7.06
CA MET A 477 -10.47 -6.50 7.22
C MET A 477 -11.96 -6.60 7.53
N ASN A 478 -12.43 -5.73 8.41
CA ASN A 478 -13.81 -5.74 8.86
C ASN A 478 -14.72 -5.04 7.85
N ASN A 479 -15.54 -5.82 7.13
CA ASN A 479 -16.42 -5.30 6.09
C ASN A 479 -17.37 -4.23 6.64
N GLN A 480 -18.00 -4.49 7.78
CA GLN A 480 -18.96 -3.57 8.40
C GLN A 480 -18.29 -2.28 8.87
N CYS A 481 -17.10 -2.37 9.47
CA CYS A 481 -16.35 -1.19 9.91
C CYS A 481 -16.00 -0.26 8.75
N GLY A 482 -15.49 -0.81 7.64
CA GLY A 482 -15.19 0.02 6.47
C GLY A 482 -16.44 0.53 5.75
N MET A 483 -17.54 -0.22 5.68
CA MET A 483 -18.83 0.32 5.19
C MET A 483 -19.32 1.49 6.06
N ASN A 484 -19.15 1.41 7.38
CA ASN A 484 -19.51 2.50 8.30
C ASN A 484 -18.66 3.74 8.04
N TYR A 485 -17.34 3.56 7.84
CA TYR A 485 -16.45 4.65 7.44
C TYR A 485 -16.89 5.27 6.10
N MET A 486 -17.20 4.45 5.09
CA MET A 486 -17.67 4.91 3.79
C MET A 486 -18.91 5.79 3.91
N LEU A 487 -19.93 5.28 4.61
CA LEU A 487 -21.19 5.98 4.82
C LEU A 487 -21.02 7.27 5.62
N ARG A 488 -20.13 7.28 6.63
CA ARG A 488 -19.86 8.46 7.45
C ARG A 488 -19.11 9.54 6.67
N HIS A 489 -18.01 9.16 6.02
CA HIS A 489 -17.08 10.10 5.43
C HIS A 489 -17.54 10.65 4.09
N TYR A 490 -18.08 9.78 3.23
CA TYR A 490 -18.52 10.15 1.88
C TYR A 490 -20.01 10.51 1.81
N HIS A 491 -20.68 10.71 2.95
CA HIS A 491 -22.09 11.12 3.04
C HIS A 491 -22.39 12.35 2.18
N ASP A 492 -21.56 13.40 2.28
CA ASP A 492 -21.79 14.69 1.60
C ASP A 492 -21.60 14.59 0.07
N GLU A 493 -21.04 13.49 -0.42
CA GLU A 493 -20.92 13.15 -1.84
C GLU A 493 -21.99 12.16 -2.30
N GLY A 494 -22.94 11.82 -1.43
CA GLY A 494 -24.07 10.95 -1.76
C GLY A 494 -23.79 9.46 -1.63
N MET A 495 -22.81 9.06 -0.80
CA MET A 495 -22.50 7.64 -0.57
C MET A 495 -23.76 6.85 -0.17
N THR A 496 -24.11 5.87 -1.00
CA THR A 496 -25.25 4.99 -0.75
C THR A 496 -24.78 3.71 -0.05
N VAL A 497 -25.70 2.96 0.54
CA VAL A 497 -25.40 1.63 1.09
C VAL A 497 -24.92 0.67 -0.01
N GLU A 498 -25.42 0.80 -1.24
CA GLU A 498 -24.99 -0.03 -2.37
C GLU A 498 -23.53 0.24 -2.74
N ASP A 499 -23.15 1.51 -2.87
CA ASP A 499 -21.76 1.88 -3.17
C ASP A 499 -20.83 1.61 -1.99
N ALA A 500 -21.30 1.83 -0.75
CA ALA A 500 -20.53 1.49 0.44
C ALA A 500 -20.21 -0.01 0.46
N ARG A 501 -21.10 -0.89 0.01
CA ARG A 501 -20.83 -2.34 -0.11
C ARG A 501 -19.79 -2.68 -1.16
N ALA A 502 -19.56 -1.82 -2.16
CA ALA A 502 -18.56 -2.03 -3.23
C ALA A 502 -17.14 -1.65 -2.81
N TRP A 503 -16.98 -1.03 -1.64
CA TRP A 503 -15.68 -0.65 -1.10
C TRP A 503 -14.71 -1.84 -0.99
N CYS A 504 -13.43 -1.53 -1.01
CA CYS A 504 -12.37 -2.42 -0.52
C CYS A 504 -11.09 -1.60 -0.26
N LEU A 505 -9.94 -2.24 -0.21
CA LEU A 505 -8.67 -1.59 0.14
C LEU A 505 -8.00 -1.09 -1.13
N GLY A 506 -7.75 0.22 -1.21
CA GLY A 506 -6.74 0.81 -2.09
C GLY A 506 -5.37 0.64 -1.44
N GLY A 507 -4.37 0.12 -2.14
CA GLY A 507 -3.10 -0.22 -1.51
C GLY A 507 -3.23 -1.24 -0.38
N CYS A 508 -2.71 -0.90 0.80
CA CYS A 508 -2.64 -1.86 1.89
C CYS A 508 -3.96 -1.95 2.66
N LEU A 509 -4.37 -0.83 3.26
CA LEU A 509 -5.52 -0.70 4.16
C LEU A 509 -6.29 0.60 3.89
N GLU A 510 -5.95 1.36 2.86
CA GLU A 510 -6.58 2.62 2.53
C GLU A 510 -7.98 2.35 1.97
N SER A 511 -8.96 2.24 2.87
CA SER A 511 -10.37 2.05 2.57
C SER A 511 -10.79 3.05 1.50
N SER A 512 -11.07 2.52 0.31
CA SER A 512 -11.30 3.29 -0.91
C SER A 512 -12.72 3.07 -1.42
N PRO A 513 -13.44 4.14 -1.82
CA PRO A 513 -14.77 4.03 -2.39
C PRO A 513 -14.82 3.14 -3.63
N GLY A 514 -15.89 2.36 -3.72
CA GLY A 514 -16.27 1.63 -4.92
C GLY A 514 -17.71 1.92 -5.32
N CYS A 515 -18.11 1.40 -6.47
CA CYS A 515 -19.51 1.30 -6.87
C CYS A 515 -19.72 -0.01 -7.66
N PHE A 516 -20.98 -0.40 -7.82
CA PHE A 516 -21.33 -1.50 -8.72
C PHE A 516 -21.78 -0.97 -10.09
N LEU A 517 -21.29 -1.59 -11.16
CA LEU A 517 -21.69 -1.27 -12.54
C LEU A 517 -22.22 -2.52 -13.26
N PRO A 518 -23.22 -2.38 -14.15
CA PRO A 518 -23.92 -3.51 -14.76
C PRO A 518 -23.15 -4.07 -15.96
N LEU A 519 -22.47 -5.20 -15.78
CA LEU A 519 -21.81 -5.95 -16.86
C LEU A 519 -22.82 -6.85 -17.57
N HIS A 520 -22.94 -6.72 -18.89
CA HIS A 520 -23.76 -7.55 -19.76
C HIS A 520 -22.89 -8.63 -20.39
N TYR A 521 -23.03 -9.86 -19.89
CA TYR A 521 -22.26 -11.00 -20.36
C TYR A 521 -23.06 -12.30 -20.20
N ASN A 522 -22.87 -13.25 -21.12
CA ASN A 522 -23.58 -14.53 -21.12
C ASN A 522 -25.12 -14.39 -21.03
N GLY A 523 -25.69 -13.39 -21.72
CA GLY A 523 -27.13 -13.10 -21.72
C GLY A 523 -27.71 -12.66 -20.38
N LYS A 524 -26.86 -12.28 -19.40
CA LYS A 524 -27.24 -11.85 -18.05
C LYS A 524 -26.60 -10.51 -17.72
N THR A 525 -27.20 -9.77 -16.80
CA THR A 525 -26.59 -8.58 -16.19
C THR A 525 -26.04 -8.93 -14.82
N THR A 526 -24.75 -8.72 -14.61
CA THR A 526 -24.10 -8.88 -13.30
C THR A 526 -23.58 -7.53 -12.82
N TRP A 527 -23.94 -7.14 -11.61
CA TRP A 527 -23.43 -5.92 -10.98
C TRP A 527 -22.04 -6.18 -10.40
N ILE A 528 -21.00 -5.77 -11.11
CA ILE A 528 -19.60 -6.00 -10.70
C ILE A 528 -19.06 -4.78 -9.93
N PRO A 529 -18.27 -4.99 -8.86
CA PRO A 529 -17.67 -3.88 -8.11
C PRO A 529 -16.44 -3.32 -8.84
N GLY A 530 -16.12 -2.06 -8.58
CA GLY A 530 -14.85 -1.45 -8.95
C GLY A 530 -14.65 -0.12 -8.22
N GLY A 531 -13.42 0.39 -8.20
CA GLY A 531 -13.14 1.67 -7.53
C GLY A 531 -13.90 2.85 -8.13
N ALA A 532 -14.19 3.86 -7.32
CA ALA A 532 -15.00 5.03 -7.72
C ALA A 532 -14.43 6.37 -7.21
N ALA A 533 -13.15 6.38 -6.86
CA ALA A 533 -12.41 7.48 -6.25
C ALA A 533 -10.97 7.54 -6.79
N PRO A 534 -10.30 8.71 -6.77
CA PRO A 534 -8.85 8.82 -6.99
C PRO A 534 -8.06 8.27 -5.78
N THR A 535 -6.75 8.56 -5.70
CA THR A 535 -5.90 8.23 -4.53
C THR A 535 -6.59 8.46 -3.20
N ALA A 536 -6.54 7.46 -2.32
CA ALA A 536 -7.00 7.51 -0.93
C ALA A 536 -5.84 7.37 0.07
N GLY A 537 -4.60 7.68 -0.35
CA GLY A 537 -3.36 7.63 0.42
C GLY A 537 -2.37 8.72 -0.02
N THR A 538 -2.87 9.95 -0.10
CA THR A 538 -2.14 11.16 -0.47
C THR A 538 -2.68 12.34 0.34
N GLY A 539 -1.84 13.33 0.60
CA GLY A 539 -2.17 14.51 1.41
C GLY A 539 -1.01 14.86 2.32
N ILE A 540 -1.25 14.88 3.62
CA ILE A 540 -0.15 15.02 4.59
C ILE A 540 0.38 13.61 4.86
N HIS A 541 1.54 13.29 4.28
CA HIS A 541 2.14 11.97 4.43
C HIS A 541 2.67 11.70 5.84
N PHE A 542 3.09 10.45 6.08
CA PHE A 542 3.49 9.93 7.38
C PHE A 542 4.20 10.95 8.27
N THR A 543 3.49 11.39 9.31
CA THR A 543 4.00 12.28 10.35
C THR A 543 4.43 11.45 11.54
N GLY A 544 5.72 11.54 11.89
CA GLY A 544 6.30 10.79 13.00
C GLY A 544 5.86 11.37 14.35
N LEU A 545 4.80 10.81 14.94
CA LEU A 545 4.21 11.32 16.18
C LEU A 545 5.19 11.32 17.37
N PRO A 546 6.04 10.29 17.56
CA PRO A 546 7.06 10.32 18.61
C PRO A 546 8.13 11.40 18.38
N LYS A 547 8.50 11.68 17.12
CA LYS A 547 9.41 12.77 16.78
C LYS A 547 8.80 14.14 17.07
N LEU A 548 7.50 14.30 16.81
CA LEU A 548 6.79 15.53 17.19
C LEU A 548 6.78 15.73 18.70
N LEU A 549 6.56 14.66 19.47
CA LEU A 549 6.68 14.71 20.93
C LEU A 549 8.11 15.05 21.38
N GLU A 550 9.14 14.47 20.77
CA GLU A 550 10.53 14.86 21.03
C GLU A 550 10.72 16.37 20.84
N LEU A 551 10.19 16.94 19.75
CA LEU A 551 10.27 18.37 19.46
C LEU A 551 9.50 19.24 20.46
N VAL A 552 8.41 18.75 21.05
CA VAL A 552 7.76 19.42 22.18
C VAL A 552 8.73 19.48 23.36
N LEU A 553 9.35 18.37 23.72
CA LEU A 553 10.22 18.31 24.89
C LEU A 553 11.56 19.06 24.68
N THR A 554 12.03 19.16 23.44
CA THR A 554 13.26 19.89 23.08
C THR A 554 13.00 21.34 22.63
N ASN A 555 11.81 21.86 22.90
CA ASN A 555 11.43 23.25 22.62
C ASN A 555 11.61 23.65 21.15
N GLY A 556 11.18 22.77 20.24
CA GLY A 556 11.11 22.98 18.79
C GLY A 556 12.39 22.66 18.00
N VAL A 557 13.46 22.22 18.65
CA VAL A 557 14.76 21.95 18.01
C VAL A 557 15.02 20.46 17.90
N ASP A 558 15.31 19.97 16.69
CA ASP A 558 15.76 18.60 16.49
C ASP A 558 17.19 18.45 17.02
N LYS A 559 17.35 17.80 18.18
CA LYS A 559 18.64 17.60 18.84
C LYS A 559 19.60 16.71 18.05
N ARG A 560 19.08 15.87 17.14
CA ARG A 560 19.90 15.02 16.25
C ARG A 560 20.66 15.86 15.22
N THR A 561 20.06 16.94 14.73
CA THR A 561 20.57 17.72 13.59
C THR A 561 20.93 19.16 13.93
N GLY A 562 20.42 19.68 15.05
CA GLY A 562 20.47 21.10 15.40
C GLY A 562 19.50 21.98 14.60
N ILE A 563 18.66 21.39 13.74
CA ILE A 563 17.68 22.14 12.94
C ILE A 563 16.55 22.62 13.87
N LYS A 564 16.25 23.91 13.81
CA LYS A 564 15.05 24.48 14.43
C LYS A 564 13.85 24.15 13.55
N VAL A 565 13.00 23.22 14.00
CA VAL A 565 11.84 22.72 13.26
C VAL A 565 10.60 23.58 13.54
N PHE A 566 10.40 23.92 14.81
CA PHE A 566 9.34 24.82 15.27
C PHE A 566 9.96 26.01 16.01
N GLU A 567 9.23 27.11 16.08
CA GLU A 567 9.62 28.18 16.99
C GLU A 567 9.49 27.69 18.44
N PRO A 568 10.44 28.01 19.33
CA PRO A 568 10.40 27.53 20.71
C PRO A 568 9.11 27.97 21.42
N HIS A 569 8.33 27.01 21.92
CA HIS A 569 7.11 27.30 22.69
C HIS A 569 7.40 28.05 24.00
N ASN A 570 8.60 27.87 24.60
CA ASN A 570 9.05 28.54 25.83
C ASN A 570 8.07 28.42 27.01
N ARG A 571 7.23 27.38 27.00
CA ARG A 571 6.27 27.08 28.06
C ARG A 571 6.91 26.14 29.07
N GLU A 572 6.68 26.40 30.34
CA GLU A 572 7.00 25.48 31.42
C GLU A 572 5.94 24.37 31.45
N LEU A 573 6.34 23.12 31.19
CA LEU A 573 5.42 21.97 31.11
C LEU A 573 5.24 21.37 32.53
N LYS A 574 4.13 21.67 33.20
CA LYS A 574 3.84 21.29 34.59
C LYS A 574 2.92 20.08 34.71
N SER A 575 2.17 19.77 33.66
CA SER A 575 1.30 18.60 33.58
C SER A 575 1.34 17.93 32.21
N ILE A 576 0.70 16.77 32.11
CA ILE A 576 0.56 16.08 30.82
C ILE A 576 -0.33 16.87 29.86
N GLU A 577 -1.29 17.64 30.38
CA GLU A 577 -2.14 18.53 29.59
C GLU A 577 -1.32 19.64 28.94
N ASP A 578 -0.33 20.23 29.64
CA ASP A 578 0.58 21.20 29.02
C ASP A 578 1.35 20.60 27.84
N VAL A 579 1.76 19.31 27.95
CA VAL A 579 2.43 18.58 26.87
C VAL A 579 1.46 18.39 25.69
N TRP A 580 0.22 17.98 25.95
CA TRP A 580 -0.82 17.84 24.92
C TRP A 580 -1.10 19.16 24.20
N GLU A 581 -1.20 20.27 24.94
CA GLU A 581 -1.45 21.59 24.36
C GLU A 581 -0.34 22.00 23.40
N VAL A 582 0.93 21.88 23.81
CA VAL A 582 2.06 22.22 22.92
C VAL A 582 2.16 21.25 21.75
N TRP A 583 1.91 19.96 21.98
CA TRP A 583 1.88 18.97 20.91
C TRP A 583 0.80 19.28 19.87
N MET A 584 -0.40 19.67 20.31
CA MET A 584 -1.49 20.08 19.42
C MET A 584 -1.21 21.40 18.70
N ASP A 585 -0.52 22.34 19.35
CA ASP A 585 -0.08 23.59 18.68
C ASP A 585 0.88 23.27 17.52
N TYR A 586 1.89 22.43 17.77
CA TYR A 586 2.83 22.00 16.72
C TYR A 586 2.18 21.11 15.66
N MET A 587 1.27 20.21 16.04
CA MET A 587 0.51 19.38 15.10
C MET A 587 -0.36 20.24 14.18
N THR A 588 -1.07 21.22 14.74
CA THR A 588 -1.93 22.13 13.97
C THR A 588 -1.10 22.98 12.99
N GLU A 589 0.04 23.51 13.43
CA GLU A 589 0.97 24.25 12.56
C GLU A 589 1.51 23.35 11.44
N LEU A 590 1.98 22.15 11.79
CA LEU A 590 2.48 21.18 10.82
C LEU A 590 1.41 20.85 9.78
N CYS A 591 0.19 20.59 10.22
CA CYS A 591 -0.93 20.27 9.35
C CYS A 591 -1.27 21.43 8.41
N ASP A 592 -1.37 22.67 8.90
CA ASP A 592 -1.69 23.84 8.07
C ASP A 592 -0.63 24.07 6.98
N ILE A 593 0.65 24.00 7.33
CA ILE A 593 1.75 24.24 6.39
C ILE A 593 1.87 23.08 5.40
N SER A 594 1.85 21.84 5.89
CA SER A 594 1.98 20.65 5.05
C SER A 594 0.79 20.52 4.11
N LEU A 595 -0.43 20.85 4.55
CA LEU A 595 -1.62 20.88 3.70
C LEU A 595 -1.44 21.83 2.52
N LYS A 596 -1.00 23.06 2.77
CA LYS A 596 -0.81 24.07 1.71
C LYS A 596 0.18 23.58 0.66
N VAL A 597 1.32 23.05 1.10
CA VAL A 597 2.34 22.52 0.19
C VAL A 597 1.78 21.33 -0.58
N ASN A 598 1.31 20.27 0.08
CA ASN A 598 0.79 19.05 -0.56
C ASN A 598 -0.41 19.32 -1.49
N ASN A 599 -1.26 20.29 -1.18
CA ASN A 599 -2.30 20.74 -2.09
C ASN A 599 -1.73 21.37 -3.37
N ILE A 600 -0.69 22.20 -3.28
CA ILE A 600 0.00 22.73 -4.48
C ILE A 600 0.59 21.57 -5.28
N GLN A 601 1.28 20.63 -4.62
CA GLN A 601 1.89 19.46 -5.29
C GLN A 601 0.87 18.72 -6.16
N MET A 602 -0.26 18.35 -5.56
CA MET A 602 -1.31 17.57 -6.22
C MET A 602 -2.16 18.40 -7.18
N ASP A 603 -2.33 19.70 -6.94
CA ASP A 603 -3.04 20.59 -7.87
C ASP A 603 -2.22 20.85 -9.15
N ILE A 604 -0.90 21.03 -9.03
CA ILE A 604 0.00 21.14 -10.17
C ILE A 604 0.04 19.82 -10.94
N TRP A 605 0.17 18.67 -10.25
CA TRP A 605 0.10 17.36 -10.89
C TRP A 605 -1.20 17.18 -11.68
N ARG A 606 -2.37 17.38 -11.06
CA ARG A 606 -3.65 17.11 -11.73
C ARG A 606 -3.90 18.03 -12.92
N LYS A 607 -3.36 19.26 -12.91
CA LYS A 607 -3.53 20.24 -14.00
C LYS A 607 -2.53 20.04 -15.15
N ASN A 608 -1.28 19.74 -14.83
CA ASN A 608 -0.20 19.68 -15.82
C ASN A 608 0.10 18.24 -16.29
N ASN A 609 -0.34 17.25 -15.53
CA ASN A 609 -0.20 15.82 -15.83
C ASN A 609 -1.50 15.08 -15.48
N PRO A 610 -2.65 15.44 -16.09
CA PRO A 610 -3.93 14.80 -15.78
C PRO A 610 -3.90 13.31 -16.15
N PRO A 611 -4.29 12.38 -15.27
CA PRO A 611 -4.38 10.97 -15.63
C PRO A 611 -5.40 10.73 -16.74
N VAL A 612 -5.10 9.82 -17.64
CA VAL A 612 -5.91 9.57 -18.83
C VAL A 612 -6.44 8.14 -18.86
N VAL A 613 -5.64 7.15 -18.44
CA VAL A 613 -6.14 5.76 -18.31
C VAL A 613 -7.01 5.66 -17.07
N ALA A 614 -6.56 6.14 -15.91
CA ALA A 614 -7.40 6.17 -14.72
C ALA A 614 -8.71 6.96 -14.95
N SER A 615 -8.65 8.08 -15.70
CA SER A 615 -9.85 8.87 -16.05
C SER A 615 -10.79 8.18 -17.05
N LEU A 616 -10.31 7.25 -17.88
CA LEU A 616 -11.16 6.41 -18.72
C LEU A 616 -11.89 5.36 -17.85
N LEU A 617 -11.16 4.78 -16.91
CA LEU A 617 -11.59 3.63 -16.12
C LEU A 617 -12.49 4.02 -14.95
N LYS A 618 -12.25 5.15 -14.29
CA LYS A 618 -12.89 5.48 -13.02
C LYS A 618 -14.28 6.12 -13.21
N PRO A 619 -15.33 5.53 -12.63
CA PRO A 619 -16.65 6.17 -12.62
C PRO A 619 -16.66 7.40 -11.70
N ASP A 620 -17.34 8.48 -12.05
CA ASP A 620 -18.21 8.67 -13.22
C ASP A 620 -17.55 9.54 -14.32
N CYS A 621 -16.22 9.50 -14.45
CA CYS A 621 -15.46 10.35 -15.37
C CYS A 621 -16.03 10.32 -16.80
N PHE A 622 -16.27 9.12 -17.34
CA PHE A 622 -16.79 8.96 -18.70
C PHE A 622 -18.21 9.51 -18.85
N THR A 623 -19.06 9.31 -17.85
CA THR A 623 -20.45 9.80 -17.87
C THR A 623 -20.52 11.31 -17.73
N LYS A 624 -19.65 11.92 -16.92
CA LYS A 624 -19.57 13.37 -16.71
C LYS A 624 -18.79 14.10 -17.82
N GLY A 625 -17.98 13.37 -18.59
CA GLY A 625 -17.03 13.96 -19.53
C GLY A 625 -15.94 14.74 -18.81
N GLN A 626 -15.45 14.27 -17.67
CA GLN A 626 -14.43 14.97 -16.88
C GLN A 626 -13.33 14.00 -16.45
N THR A 627 -12.08 14.46 -16.48
CA THR A 627 -10.98 13.73 -15.89
C THR A 627 -11.10 13.71 -14.37
N LEU A 628 -10.33 12.82 -13.72
CA LEU A 628 -10.24 12.83 -12.26
C LEU A 628 -9.74 14.17 -11.71
N SER A 629 -8.96 14.92 -12.49
CA SER A 629 -8.45 16.25 -12.13
C SER A 629 -9.58 17.24 -11.84
N ASN A 630 -10.68 17.13 -12.59
CA ASN A 630 -11.87 17.97 -12.49
C ASN A 630 -13.00 17.28 -11.69
N MET A 631 -12.66 16.38 -10.76
CA MET A 631 -13.61 15.64 -9.94
C MET A 631 -14.60 14.78 -10.75
N GLY A 632 -14.12 14.20 -11.86
CA GLY A 632 -14.89 13.24 -12.65
C GLY A 632 -15.32 12.00 -11.84
N CYS A 633 -14.47 11.56 -10.90
CA CYS A 633 -14.77 10.45 -10.02
C CYS A 633 -16.07 10.68 -9.22
N ARG A 634 -16.74 9.61 -8.83
CA ARG A 634 -17.97 9.69 -8.01
C ARG A 634 -17.68 10.28 -6.64
N TYR A 635 -16.60 9.83 -6.00
CA TYR A 635 -16.18 10.26 -4.67
C TYR A 635 -14.79 10.91 -4.73
N ASN A 636 -14.62 12.07 -4.09
CA ASN A 636 -13.40 12.87 -4.17
C ASN A 636 -12.92 13.37 -2.79
N ALA A 637 -13.64 13.08 -1.72
CA ALA A 637 -13.20 13.32 -0.33
C ALA A 637 -12.14 12.29 0.11
N THR A 638 -11.06 12.13 -0.63
CA THR A 638 -10.12 10.99 -0.49
C THR A 638 -8.73 11.38 0.03
N ILE A 639 -8.47 12.67 0.22
CA ILE A 639 -7.17 13.17 0.66
C ILE A 639 -7.10 13.17 2.18
N ASN A 640 -5.98 12.73 2.74
CA ASN A 640 -5.89 12.36 4.14
C ASN A 640 -4.63 12.90 4.84
N PHE A 641 -4.54 12.59 6.13
CA PHE A 641 -3.35 12.72 6.96
C PHE A 641 -2.90 11.33 7.38
N GLU A 642 -1.61 11.04 7.25
CA GLU A 642 -1.01 9.77 7.61
C GLU A 642 -0.23 9.90 8.93
N SER A 643 -0.63 9.15 9.95
CA SER A 643 0.11 9.06 11.23
C SER A 643 1.11 7.91 11.20
N CYS A 644 2.27 8.06 11.85
CA CYS A 644 3.21 6.97 12.08
C CYS A 644 3.72 6.94 13.53
N GLY A 645 3.87 5.74 14.10
CA GLY A 645 4.41 5.53 15.45
C GLY A 645 3.41 5.81 16.57
N THR A 646 2.11 5.65 16.32
CA THR A 646 1.02 5.94 17.28
C THR A 646 1.24 5.27 18.63
N VAL A 647 1.51 3.96 18.67
CA VAL A 647 1.66 3.25 19.94
C VAL A 647 2.95 3.64 20.69
N THR A 648 4.04 3.92 19.98
CA THR A 648 5.26 4.49 20.60
C THR A 648 4.95 5.85 21.25
N PHE A 649 4.19 6.70 20.56
CA PHE A 649 3.77 8.00 21.08
C PHE A 649 2.88 7.86 22.32
N ILE A 650 1.82 7.05 22.25
CA ILE A 650 0.90 6.82 23.37
C ILE A 650 1.62 6.22 24.58
N ASN A 651 2.52 5.25 24.37
CA ASN A 651 3.32 4.68 25.47
C ASN A 651 4.28 5.72 26.09
N ALA A 652 4.85 6.62 25.28
CA ALA A 652 5.72 7.67 25.78
C ALA A 652 4.92 8.69 26.61
N MET A 653 3.73 9.07 26.15
CA MET A 653 2.79 9.93 26.90
C MET A 653 2.38 9.28 28.23
N ALA A 654 2.10 7.97 28.25
CA ALA A 654 1.78 7.25 29.48
C ALA A 654 2.94 7.24 30.48
N SER A 655 4.17 7.03 30.00
CA SER A 655 5.38 7.09 30.84
C SER A 655 5.62 8.48 31.40
N LEU A 656 5.54 9.54 30.58
CA LEU A 656 5.67 10.92 31.04
C LEU A 656 4.61 11.25 32.09
N LYS A 657 3.35 10.94 31.79
CA LYS A 657 2.22 11.15 32.71
C LYS A 657 2.48 10.48 34.05
N LYS A 658 2.91 9.21 34.05
CA LYS A 658 3.11 8.44 35.28
C LYS A 658 4.34 8.91 36.06
N ASN A 659 5.49 8.87 35.40
CA ASN A 659 6.79 8.95 36.04
C ASN A 659 7.17 10.40 36.38
N VAL A 660 6.73 11.37 35.56
CA VAL A 660 7.06 12.80 35.74
C VAL A 660 5.94 13.56 36.44
N PHE A 661 4.69 13.40 36.00
CA PHE A 661 3.60 14.29 36.44
C PHE A 661 2.75 13.74 37.60
N ASP A 662 2.31 12.48 37.52
CA ASP A 662 1.45 11.85 38.53
C ASP A 662 2.26 11.44 39.77
N GLU A 663 3.28 10.60 39.59
CA GLU A 663 4.10 10.07 40.70
C GLU A 663 5.29 10.95 41.07
N LYS A 664 5.68 11.88 40.18
CA LYS A 664 6.80 12.82 40.36
C LYS A 664 8.09 12.13 40.82
N LYS A 665 8.35 10.93 40.28
CA LYS A 665 9.57 10.17 40.54
C LYS A 665 10.81 10.82 39.92
N TYR A 666 10.59 11.54 38.83
CA TYR A 666 11.60 12.25 38.06
C TYR A 666 11.05 13.63 37.68
N THR A 667 11.95 14.59 37.54
CA THR A 667 11.68 15.87 36.88
C THR A 667 11.67 15.70 35.36
N LEU A 668 11.10 16.67 34.65
CA LEU A 668 11.13 16.67 33.19
C LEU A 668 12.57 16.79 32.65
N ASP A 669 13.41 17.59 33.32
CA ASP A 669 14.83 17.73 32.96
C ASP A 669 15.61 16.42 33.10
N GLU A 670 15.36 15.64 34.17
CA GLU A 670 15.97 14.31 34.34
C GLU A 670 15.50 13.31 33.27
N MET A 671 14.21 13.36 32.89
CA MET A 671 13.72 12.56 31.78
C MET A 671 14.42 12.95 30.48
N MET A 672 14.52 14.25 30.18
CA MET A 672 15.16 14.74 28.97
C MET A 672 16.64 14.42 28.89
N ASP A 673 17.38 14.59 29.98
CA ASP A 673 18.78 14.17 30.09
C ASP A 673 18.92 12.68 29.79
N ALA A 674 18.03 11.83 30.31
CA ALA A 674 18.03 10.40 30.02
C ALA A 674 17.73 10.09 28.55
N LEU A 675 16.80 10.79 27.90
CA LEU A 675 16.49 10.59 26.48
C LEU A 675 17.65 11.00 25.56
N GLU A 676 18.27 12.16 25.83
CA GLU A 676 19.39 12.69 25.05
C GLU A 676 20.64 11.79 25.15
N HIS A 677 20.87 11.17 26.31
CA HIS A 677 21.96 10.21 26.52
C HIS A 677 21.54 8.77 26.22
N ASN A 678 20.39 8.56 25.57
CA ASN A 678 19.89 7.24 25.17
C ASN A 678 19.86 6.22 26.34
N PHE A 679 19.53 6.69 27.54
CA PHE A 679 19.58 5.95 28.80
C PHE A 679 20.95 5.28 29.10
N GLY A 680 22.05 5.84 28.55
CA GLY A 680 23.39 5.31 28.69
C GLY A 680 23.66 4.05 27.86
N PHE A 681 22.81 3.72 26.88
CA PHE A 681 23.06 2.65 25.91
C PHE A 681 23.62 3.21 24.61
N LYS A 682 24.35 2.38 23.86
CA LYS A 682 24.69 2.70 22.45
C LYS A 682 23.44 2.81 21.60
N THR A 683 23.50 3.67 20.59
CA THR A 683 22.40 3.91 19.64
C THR A 683 22.26 2.75 18.63
N ALA A 684 21.12 2.69 17.93
CA ALA A 684 20.92 1.71 16.85
C ALA A 684 21.95 1.86 15.72
N PHE A 685 22.42 3.09 15.46
CA PHE A 685 23.42 3.38 14.44
C PHE A 685 24.80 2.81 14.77
N GLU A 686 25.17 2.78 16.05
CA GLU A 686 26.44 2.19 16.50
C GLU A 686 26.37 0.67 16.59
N THR A 687 25.22 0.12 16.93
CA THR A 687 25.04 -1.34 17.13
C THR A 687 24.65 -2.08 15.85
N GLY A 688 24.07 -1.38 14.87
CA GLY A 688 23.45 -1.97 13.68
C GLY A 688 22.20 -2.81 14.00
N VAL A 689 21.58 -2.62 15.17
CA VAL A 689 20.36 -3.32 15.61
C VAL A 689 19.24 -2.32 15.84
N PHE A 690 18.12 -2.50 15.14
CA PHE A 690 17.02 -1.53 15.10
C PHE A 690 15.76 -2.02 15.83
N SER A 691 15.93 -2.93 16.78
CA SER A 691 14.90 -3.42 17.69
C SER A 691 15.44 -3.51 19.12
N PRO A 692 14.57 -3.62 20.14
CA PRO A 692 15.00 -3.79 21.54
C PRO A 692 15.72 -5.13 21.85
N ASP A 693 15.90 -5.99 20.84
CA ASP A 693 16.51 -7.32 20.95
C ASP A 693 17.91 -7.31 21.58
N ARG A 694 18.70 -6.29 21.26
CA ARG A 694 20.05 -6.14 21.78
C ARG A 694 20.28 -4.71 22.25
N ARG A 695 20.77 -4.58 23.48
CA ARG A 695 21.12 -3.29 24.10
C ARG A 695 22.54 -3.38 24.64
N GLU A 696 23.43 -2.53 24.13
CA GLU A 696 24.82 -2.45 24.59
C GLU A 696 24.95 -1.29 25.58
N ALA A 697 25.15 -1.60 26.86
CA ALA A 697 25.38 -0.60 27.90
C ALA A 697 26.73 0.10 27.72
N THR A 698 26.76 1.41 27.98
CA THR A 698 27.98 2.18 28.18
C THR A 698 28.25 2.36 29.68
N ASP A 699 29.34 3.03 30.05
CA ASP A 699 29.64 3.36 31.45
C ASP A 699 28.55 4.24 32.10
N GLU A 700 27.78 4.99 31.31
CA GLU A 700 26.70 5.86 31.79
C GLU A 700 25.39 5.11 32.08
N ALA A 701 25.24 3.85 31.65
CA ALA A 701 23.98 3.11 31.83
C ALA A 701 23.54 3.02 33.30
N VAL A 702 24.49 2.93 34.23
CA VAL A 702 24.22 2.88 35.69
C VAL A 702 23.52 4.14 36.18
N LYS A 703 23.81 5.31 35.58
CA LYS A 703 23.16 6.59 35.92
C LYS A 703 21.66 6.55 35.59
N TYR A 704 21.30 5.93 34.47
CA TYR A 704 19.94 5.96 33.94
C TYR A 704 19.13 4.66 34.15
N GLU A 705 19.73 3.62 34.72
CA GLU A 705 19.11 2.29 34.89
C GLU A 705 17.71 2.36 35.54
N LYS A 706 17.57 3.14 36.62
CA LYS A 706 16.32 3.26 37.34
C LYS A 706 15.24 3.96 36.51
N ILE A 707 15.55 5.11 35.92
CA ILE A 707 14.58 5.87 35.10
C ILE A 707 14.19 5.08 33.85
N PHE A 708 15.14 4.40 33.22
CA PHE A 708 14.89 3.50 32.10
C PHE A 708 13.95 2.35 32.47
N THR A 709 14.20 1.70 33.61
CA THR A 709 13.35 0.62 34.12
C THR A 709 11.93 1.11 34.42
N ASP A 710 11.79 2.28 35.05
CA ASP A 710 10.49 2.90 35.32
C ASP A 710 9.77 3.31 34.01
N CYS A 711 10.50 3.73 32.98
CA CYS A 711 9.96 3.99 31.64
C CYS A 711 9.42 2.72 30.97
N VAL A 712 10.20 1.64 30.98
CA VAL A 712 9.79 0.33 30.43
C VAL A 712 8.57 -0.23 31.18
N ASN A 713 8.53 -0.06 32.50
CA ASN A 713 7.48 -0.60 33.37
C ASN A 713 6.23 0.29 33.50
N ALA A 714 6.24 1.52 32.99
CA ALA A 714 5.01 2.32 32.89
C ALA A 714 3.95 1.57 32.07
N PRO A 715 2.63 1.81 32.28
CA PRO A 715 1.56 1.20 31.50
C PRO A 715 1.81 1.28 29.99
N LYS A 716 1.52 0.19 29.28
CA LYS A 716 1.75 0.05 27.84
C LYS A 716 0.47 -0.37 27.14
N PHE A 717 0.14 0.30 26.05
CA PHE A 717 -0.98 -0.02 25.19
C PHE A 717 -0.90 -1.47 24.71
N GLY A 718 -2.05 -2.14 24.59
CA GLY A 718 -2.14 -3.55 24.23
C GLY A 718 -2.27 -4.50 25.42
N ASN A 719 -2.50 -3.97 26.62
CA ASN A 719 -2.63 -4.76 27.86
C ASN A 719 -3.99 -4.64 28.55
N ALA A 720 -4.96 -3.98 27.90
CA ALA A 720 -6.28 -3.64 28.45
C ALA A 720 -6.15 -2.84 29.76
N ASP A 721 -5.24 -1.87 29.76
CA ASP A 721 -4.97 -0.99 30.90
C ASP A 721 -5.58 0.39 30.60
N PRO A 722 -6.67 0.76 31.29
CA PRO A 722 -7.34 2.04 31.05
C PRO A 722 -6.43 3.26 31.15
N TYR A 723 -5.35 3.19 31.95
CA TYR A 723 -4.44 4.32 32.13
C TYR A 723 -3.80 4.80 30.81
N VAL A 724 -3.48 3.85 29.92
CA VAL A 724 -2.85 4.13 28.62
C VAL A 724 -3.87 4.07 27.48
N ASP A 725 -4.89 3.22 27.59
CA ASP A 725 -5.95 3.13 26.58
C ASP A 725 -6.78 4.43 26.53
N ASP A 726 -7.01 5.11 27.66
CA ASP A 726 -7.69 6.42 27.70
C ASP A 726 -6.87 7.52 26.99
N LEU A 727 -5.54 7.41 26.96
CA LEU A 727 -4.68 8.33 26.19
C LEU A 727 -4.81 8.11 24.69
N MET A 728 -4.99 6.85 24.25
CA MET A 728 -5.31 6.53 22.86
C MET A 728 -6.66 7.14 22.47
N VAL A 729 -7.70 6.99 23.30
CA VAL A 729 -9.02 7.61 23.06
C VAL A 729 -8.89 9.14 22.96
N HIS A 730 -8.12 9.75 23.86
CA HIS A 730 -7.89 11.21 23.84
C HIS A 730 -7.19 11.67 22.55
N TYR A 731 -6.15 10.95 22.11
CA TYR A 731 -5.49 11.21 20.82
C TYR A 731 -6.47 11.12 19.65
N GLU A 732 -7.29 10.07 19.61
CA GLU A 732 -8.29 9.89 18.55
C GLU A 732 -9.33 11.01 18.54
N ASP A 733 -9.79 11.46 19.71
CA ASP A 733 -10.72 12.58 19.84
C ASP A 733 -10.12 13.89 19.32
N LEU A 734 -8.85 14.19 19.65
CA LEU A 734 -8.16 15.39 19.17
C LEU A 734 -7.98 15.36 17.64
N MET A 735 -7.46 14.25 17.11
CA MET A 735 -7.13 14.16 15.69
C MET A 735 -8.39 14.12 14.82
N THR A 736 -9.42 13.36 15.20
CA THR A 736 -10.69 13.30 14.45
C THR A 736 -11.48 14.61 14.50
N ALA A 737 -11.22 15.47 15.50
CA ALA A 737 -11.73 16.84 15.53
C ALA A 737 -10.94 17.79 14.62
N LEU A 738 -9.60 17.64 14.52
CA LEU A 738 -8.74 18.48 13.70
C LEU A 738 -8.90 18.20 12.20
N MET A 739 -8.90 16.94 11.77
CA MET A 739 -8.85 16.60 10.33
C MET A 739 -9.95 17.24 9.48
N PRO A 740 -11.23 17.28 9.92
CA PRO A 740 -12.30 17.87 9.11
C PRO A 740 -12.19 19.40 8.89
N THR A 741 -11.37 20.09 9.70
CA THR A 741 -11.12 21.54 9.57
C THR A 741 -10.18 21.87 8.42
N LEU A 742 -9.39 20.88 7.97
CA LEU A 742 -8.44 21.00 6.87
C LEU A 742 -9.12 20.64 5.54
N LYS A 743 -8.84 21.40 4.47
CA LYS A 743 -9.44 21.18 3.14
C LYS A 743 -8.39 20.84 2.09
N SER A 744 -8.60 19.74 1.39
CA SER A 744 -7.73 19.29 0.30
C SER A 744 -7.90 20.15 -0.96
N TYR A 745 -7.07 19.89 -1.97
CA TYR A 745 -7.16 20.48 -3.30
C TYR A 745 -8.46 20.13 -4.06
N TYR A 746 -9.24 19.14 -3.60
CA TYR A 746 -10.61 18.87 -4.04
C TYR A 746 -11.67 19.66 -3.26
N GLY A 747 -11.26 20.50 -2.30
CA GLY A 747 -12.16 21.25 -1.43
C GLY A 747 -12.87 20.37 -0.39
N LYS A 748 -12.33 19.19 -0.08
CA LYS A 748 -12.94 18.20 0.82
C LYS A 748 -12.20 18.10 2.15
N PRO A 749 -12.89 17.77 3.26
CA PRO A 749 -12.24 17.57 4.55
C PRO A 749 -11.18 16.46 4.48
N LEU A 750 -10.08 16.62 5.21
CA LEU A 750 -9.13 15.53 5.45
C LEU A 750 -9.69 14.56 6.49
N TYR A 751 -9.08 13.38 6.59
CA TYR A 751 -9.35 12.33 7.56
C TYR A 751 -8.06 11.58 7.91
N MET A 752 -8.10 10.71 8.93
CA MET A 752 -6.95 9.93 9.37
C MET A 752 -6.76 8.65 8.55
N CYS A 753 -5.55 8.45 8.04
CA CYS A 753 -4.97 7.16 7.66
C CYS A 753 -3.90 6.78 8.70
N GLN A 754 -3.97 5.58 9.26
CA GLN A 754 -3.11 5.17 10.35
C GLN A 754 -2.54 3.76 10.12
N ILE A 755 -1.44 3.73 9.39
CA ILE A 755 -0.66 2.56 9.03
C ILE A 755 0.82 2.88 9.24
N SER A 756 1.69 1.87 9.30
CA SER A 756 3.14 2.12 9.31
C SER A 756 3.79 1.88 7.96
N VAL A 757 3.30 0.91 7.18
CA VAL A 757 4.05 0.31 6.08
C VAL A 757 5.46 -0.07 6.59
N SER A 758 6.55 0.35 5.93
CA SER A 758 7.90 0.29 6.49
C SER A 758 8.37 1.61 7.11
N THR A 759 7.53 2.65 7.15
CA THR A 759 7.89 4.02 7.56
C THR A 759 8.31 4.13 9.03
N HIS A 760 7.88 3.18 9.88
CA HIS A 760 8.34 3.05 11.26
C HIS A 760 9.86 2.75 11.37
N GLY A 761 10.48 2.28 10.28
CA GLY A 761 11.92 2.15 10.14
C GLY A 761 12.64 3.51 10.08
N PRO A 762 12.54 4.27 8.97
CA PRO A 762 13.23 5.55 8.80
C PRO A 762 12.80 6.62 9.83
N GLN A 763 11.52 6.68 10.22
CA GLN A 763 11.10 7.65 11.25
C GLN A 763 11.51 7.22 12.66
N GLY A 764 11.70 5.92 12.91
CA GLY A 764 12.41 5.43 14.09
C GLY A 764 13.88 5.84 14.07
N ALA A 765 14.56 5.72 12.93
CA ALA A 765 15.97 6.07 12.78
C ALA A 765 16.26 7.53 13.19
N ILE A 766 15.43 8.49 12.76
CA ILE A 766 15.63 9.93 13.04
C ILE A 766 15.22 10.39 14.45
N THR A 767 14.63 9.50 15.24
CA THR A 767 14.09 9.83 16.57
C THR A 767 15.02 9.33 17.65
N LEU A 768 15.29 10.20 18.62
CA LEU A 768 16.07 9.86 19.81
C LEU A 768 15.35 8.78 20.66
N ALA A 769 15.92 8.47 21.81
CA ALA A 769 15.22 7.61 22.75
C ALA A 769 13.90 8.27 23.17
N THR A 770 12.86 7.46 23.39
CA THR A 770 11.54 7.94 23.78
C THR A 770 11.19 7.49 25.19
N ALA A 771 10.32 8.24 25.87
CA ALA A 771 9.99 8.02 27.28
C ALA A 771 9.33 6.66 27.58
N ASP A 772 8.92 5.90 26.56
CA ASP A 772 8.46 4.51 26.71
C ASP A 772 9.60 3.50 26.91
N GLY A 773 10.85 3.93 26.82
CA GLY A 773 12.05 3.10 26.93
C GLY A 773 12.56 2.56 25.59
N ARG A 774 11.99 2.97 24.45
CA ARG A 774 12.58 2.70 23.14
C ARG A 774 13.86 3.54 22.98
N LEU A 775 14.93 2.91 22.51
CA LEU A 775 16.23 3.55 22.32
C LEU A 775 16.33 4.33 20.99
N ALA A 776 17.28 5.27 20.93
CA ALA A 776 17.53 6.12 19.76
C ALA A 776 17.85 5.30 18.51
N GLY A 777 17.17 5.64 17.42
CA GLY A 777 17.30 5.00 16.11
C GLY A 777 16.60 3.64 15.96
N VAL A 778 16.04 3.07 17.03
CA VAL A 778 15.23 1.84 16.95
C VAL A 778 13.92 2.13 16.21
N THR A 779 13.33 1.13 15.54
CA THR A 779 12.04 1.29 14.86
C THR A 779 10.94 1.79 15.82
N TYR A 780 9.93 2.50 15.30
CA TYR A 780 8.67 2.68 16.04
C TYR A 780 7.89 1.36 16.13
N ALA A 781 6.85 1.32 16.96
CA ALA A 781 5.84 0.27 16.89
C ALA A 781 5.25 0.19 15.47
N ASP A 782 5.07 -1.04 14.97
CA ASP A 782 4.46 -1.28 13.67
C ASP A 782 2.96 -0.99 13.69
N GLY A 783 2.37 -0.78 12.51
CA GLY A 783 0.96 -0.47 12.40
C GLY A 783 0.54 0.79 13.17
N SER A 784 -0.64 0.75 13.75
CA SER A 784 -1.20 1.85 14.55
C SER A 784 -1.90 1.38 15.82
N VAL A 785 -2.34 0.13 15.84
CA VAL A 785 -2.91 -0.54 17.02
C VAL A 785 -2.23 -1.87 17.33
N SER A 786 -1.07 -2.16 16.72
CA SER A 786 -0.17 -3.21 17.21
C SER A 786 0.49 -2.73 18.50
N PRO A 787 0.61 -3.57 19.54
CA PRO A 787 1.39 -3.22 20.72
C PRO A 787 2.85 -2.99 20.31
N ALA A 788 3.55 -2.10 21.01
CA ALA A 788 4.99 -2.00 20.86
C ALA A 788 5.63 -3.36 21.20
N ALA A 789 6.62 -3.79 20.42
CA ALA A 789 7.11 -5.16 20.49
C ALA A 789 7.54 -5.59 21.92
N ASN A 790 7.03 -6.73 22.39
CA ASN A 790 7.22 -7.29 23.73
C ASN A 790 6.72 -6.44 24.90
N THR A 791 5.79 -5.51 24.65
CA THR A 791 5.09 -4.77 25.70
C THR A 791 3.72 -5.37 26.06
N ASP A 792 3.13 -6.15 25.16
CA ASP A 792 1.91 -6.94 25.31
C ASP A 792 2.16 -8.20 26.15
N LYS A 793 1.90 -8.10 27.45
CA LYS A 793 2.15 -9.16 28.44
C LYS A 793 0.88 -9.81 28.99
N ASN A 794 -0.29 -9.34 28.56
CA ASN A 794 -1.61 -9.84 28.96
C ASN A 794 -2.33 -10.65 27.87
N GLY A 795 -1.62 -11.07 26.83
CA GLY A 795 -2.14 -11.93 25.77
C GLY A 795 -2.92 -11.19 24.68
N ILE A 796 -3.19 -11.89 23.56
CA ILE A 796 -3.76 -11.30 22.34
C ILE A 796 -5.15 -10.67 22.53
N TYR A 797 -5.98 -11.20 23.43
CA TYR A 797 -7.30 -10.63 23.69
C TYR A 797 -7.25 -9.29 24.46
N ALA A 798 -6.19 -9.08 25.26
CA ALA A 798 -5.95 -7.78 25.89
C ALA A 798 -5.52 -6.74 24.85
N VAL A 799 -4.71 -7.16 23.87
CA VAL A 799 -4.36 -6.36 22.69
C VAL A 799 -5.62 -5.94 21.94
N PHE A 800 -6.51 -6.89 21.63
CA PHE A 800 -7.78 -6.60 20.95
C PHE A 800 -8.67 -5.64 21.74
N THR A 801 -8.69 -5.76 23.07
CA THR A 801 -9.47 -4.87 23.93
C THR A 801 -8.91 -3.45 23.94
N SER A 802 -7.58 -3.30 24.01
CA SER A 802 -6.91 -1.99 23.94
C SER A 802 -7.12 -1.34 22.58
N ALA A 803 -6.95 -2.11 21.50
CA ALA A 803 -7.16 -1.63 20.14
C ALA A 803 -8.57 -1.08 19.93
N THR A 804 -9.58 -1.79 20.42
CA THR A 804 -11.00 -1.42 20.27
C THR A 804 -11.51 -0.50 21.39
N CYS A 805 -10.63 0.29 22.02
CA CYS A 805 -11.03 1.32 22.98
C CYS A 805 -11.79 2.50 22.33
N TYR A 806 -11.78 2.62 21.00
CA TYR A 806 -12.57 3.56 20.21
C TYR A 806 -13.25 2.88 19.00
N ASP A 807 -14.19 3.57 18.36
CA ASP A 807 -14.82 3.12 17.11
C ASP A 807 -13.86 3.34 15.92
N HIS A 808 -13.31 2.25 15.37
CA HIS A 808 -12.35 2.32 14.27
C HIS A 808 -12.93 2.95 12.99
N SER A 809 -14.25 2.96 12.81
CA SER A 809 -14.87 3.58 11.62
C SER A 809 -14.81 5.12 11.64
N ARG A 810 -14.27 5.72 12.71
CA ARG A 810 -13.96 7.15 12.79
C ARG A 810 -12.83 7.55 11.84
N ASN A 811 -11.99 6.59 11.51
CA ASN A 811 -10.84 6.76 10.64
C ASN A 811 -10.98 5.86 9.41
N GLN A 812 -10.11 6.04 8.43
CA GLN A 812 -10.08 5.19 7.24
C GLN A 812 -9.78 3.73 7.59
N ASN A 813 -8.91 3.51 8.57
CA ASN A 813 -8.38 2.20 8.94
C ASN A 813 -7.79 2.22 10.36
N ALA A 814 -7.36 1.05 10.84
CA ALA A 814 -6.46 0.86 11.99
C ALA A 814 -5.72 -0.48 11.81
N GLN A 815 -4.38 -0.49 11.89
CA GLN A 815 -3.54 -1.60 11.48
C GLN A 815 -2.97 -2.37 12.67
N MET A 816 -3.24 -3.67 12.72
CA MET A 816 -2.66 -4.63 13.66
C MET A 816 -1.87 -5.73 12.94
N ASN A 817 -0.68 -6.04 13.47
CA ASN A 817 0.09 -7.22 13.17
C ASN A 817 0.16 -8.16 14.36
N VAL A 818 0.10 -9.46 14.09
CA VAL A 818 0.27 -10.51 15.11
C VAL A 818 1.25 -11.55 14.57
N LYS A 819 2.18 -12.03 15.41
CA LYS A 819 3.06 -13.15 15.06
C LYS A 819 2.74 -14.36 15.92
N ILE A 820 2.52 -15.50 15.27
CA ILE A 820 2.12 -16.75 15.91
C ILE A 820 3.15 -17.81 15.55
N HIS A 821 3.61 -18.57 16.55
CA HIS A 821 4.47 -19.71 16.28
C HIS A 821 3.69 -20.81 15.52
N PRO A 822 4.25 -21.45 14.47
CA PRO A 822 3.52 -22.42 13.66
C PRO A 822 2.85 -23.57 14.43
N SER A 823 3.40 -23.99 15.57
CA SER A 823 2.81 -25.04 16.41
C SER A 823 1.44 -24.67 16.99
N ALA A 824 1.17 -23.38 17.22
CA ALA A 824 -0.05 -22.89 17.85
C ALA A 824 -1.29 -23.06 16.94
N VAL A 825 -1.06 -23.13 15.64
CA VAL A 825 -2.11 -23.25 14.61
C VAL A 825 -2.00 -24.55 13.82
N ALA A 826 -1.23 -25.55 14.28
CA ALA A 826 -1.13 -26.85 13.61
C ALA A 826 -2.48 -27.59 13.51
N GLY A 827 -2.69 -28.36 12.44
CA GLY A 827 -3.92 -29.11 12.25
C GLY A 827 -5.08 -28.27 11.71
N ILE A 828 -6.15 -28.94 11.26
CA ILE A 828 -7.42 -28.29 10.93
C ILE A 828 -8.01 -27.52 12.14
N ASN A 829 -7.83 -28.05 13.35
CA ASN A 829 -8.23 -27.37 14.59
C ASN A 829 -7.47 -26.05 14.78
N GLY A 830 -6.20 -26.00 14.40
CA GLY A 830 -5.43 -24.76 14.44
C GLY A 830 -5.86 -23.75 13.39
N THR A 831 -6.28 -24.19 12.20
CA THR A 831 -6.98 -23.32 11.22
C THR A 831 -8.23 -22.70 11.85
N ARG A 832 -9.06 -23.53 12.51
CA ARG A 832 -10.29 -23.06 13.16
C ARG A 832 -10.00 -22.08 14.29
N LYS A 833 -9.02 -22.38 15.15
CA LYS A 833 -8.58 -21.47 16.23
C LYS A 833 -8.15 -20.11 15.68
N LEU A 834 -7.34 -20.10 14.61
CA LEU A 834 -6.94 -18.85 13.96
C LEU A 834 -8.16 -18.05 13.49
N LEU A 835 -9.13 -18.72 12.84
CA LEU A 835 -10.38 -18.09 12.42
C LEU A 835 -11.20 -17.55 13.60
N ASP A 836 -11.32 -18.29 14.70
CA ASP A 836 -12.06 -17.84 15.87
C ASP A 836 -11.40 -16.63 16.55
N VAL A 837 -10.06 -16.57 16.58
CA VAL A 837 -9.29 -15.39 17.02
C VAL A 837 -9.58 -14.19 16.12
N ILE A 838 -9.58 -14.38 14.80
CA ILE A 838 -9.95 -13.33 13.83
C ILE A 838 -11.36 -12.82 14.11
N ARG A 839 -12.33 -13.73 14.25
CA ARG A 839 -13.74 -13.38 14.54
C ARG A 839 -13.88 -12.60 15.84
N ALA A 840 -13.16 -13.01 16.88
CA ALA A 840 -13.20 -12.32 18.17
C ALA A 840 -12.80 -10.85 18.03
N TYR A 841 -11.78 -10.55 17.24
CA TYR A 841 -11.36 -9.17 16.97
C TYR A 841 -12.36 -8.42 16.07
N MET A 842 -12.79 -9.04 14.97
CA MET A 842 -13.72 -8.43 14.01
C MET A 842 -15.07 -8.08 14.67
N ARG A 843 -15.60 -8.96 15.53
CA ARG A 843 -16.86 -8.74 16.26
C ARG A 843 -16.78 -7.65 17.32
N LYS A 844 -15.57 -7.29 17.78
CA LYS A 844 -15.36 -6.13 18.65
C LYS A 844 -15.31 -4.80 17.88
N GLY A 845 -15.38 -4.83 16.54
CA GLY A 845 -15.25 -3.65 15.69
C GLY A 845 -13.81 -3.36 15.24
N GLY A 846 -12.86 -4.26 15.56
CA GLY A 846 -11.48 -4.15 15.10
C GLY A 846 -11.42 -4.12 13.57
N PHE A 847 -10.76 -3.11 13.01
CA PHE A 847 -10.72 -2.88 11.56
C PHE A 847 -9.92 -3.94 10.81
N HIS A 848 -8.71 -4.26 11.25
CA HIS A 848 -7.80 -5.13 10.49
C HIS A 848 -6.85 -5.92 11.39
N VAL A 849 -6.61 -7.19 11.04
CA VAL A 849 -5.52 -8.02 11.57
C VAL A 849 -4.87 -8.86 10.47
N GLN A 850 -3.54 -8.98 10.53
CA GLN A 850 -2.76 -9.88 9.66
C GLN A 850 -1.70 -10.62 10.47
N PHE A 851 -1.27 -11.78 9.95
CA PHE A 851 -0.47 -12.72 10.72
C PHE A 851 0.85 -13.06 10.06
N ASN A 852 1.91 -13.08 10.85
CA ASN A 852 3.10 -13.88 10.57
C ASN A 852 2.93 -15.25 11.24
N ILE A 853 2.97 -16.34 10.46
CA ILE A 853 3.00 -17.71 11.00
C ILE A 853 4.40 -18.26 10.73
N THR A 854 5.35 -17.89 11.59
CA THR A 854 6.76 -18.20 11.45
C THR A 854 7.44 -18.14 12.80
N SER A 855 8.60 -18.78 12.93
CA SER A 855 9.41 -18.68 14.15
C SER A 855 10.45 -17.57 14.02
N SER A 856 10.65 -16.82 15.08
CA SER A 856 11.71 -15.81 15.16
C SER A 856 13.11 -16.42 14.97
N LYS A 857 13.27 -17.70 15.29
CA LYS A 857 14.49 -18.47 15.02
C LYS A 857 14.78 -18.57 13.51
N THR A 858 13.79 -18.98 12.72
CA THR A 858 13.92 -19.07 11.25
C THR A 858 14.30 -17.72 10.65
N LEU A 859 13.68 -16.63 11.10
CA LEU A 859 13.97 -15.29 10.59
C LEU A 859 15.42 -14.84 10.90
N ARG A 860 15.92 -15.14 12.11
CA ARG A 860 17.32 -14.86 12.48
C ARG A 860 18.32 -15.69 11.68
N GLU A 861 17.99 -16.93 11.35
CA GLU A 861 18.81 -17.78 10.49
C GLU A 861 18.83 -17.23 9.05
N ALA A 862 17.68 -16.87 8.51
CA ALA A 862 17.55 -16.28 7.18
C ALA A 862 18.23 -14.91 7.06
N GLN A 863 18.25 -14.09 8.13
CA GLN A 863 19.01 -12.83 8.16
C GLN A 863 20.53 -13.07 8.03
N LYS A 864 21.05 -14.19 8.56
CA LYS A 864 22.48 -14.54 8.47
C LYS A 864 22.86 -15.17 7.14
N LYS A 865 21.92 -15.88 6.50
CA LYS A 865 22.14 -16.66 5.27
C LYS A 865 21.01 -16.40 4.27
N PRO A 866 20.87 -15.18 3.74
CA PRO A 866 19.71 -14.81 2.91
C PRO A 866 19.57 -15.65 1.63
N ASP A 867 20.69 -16.15 1.06
CA ASP A 867 20.68 -16.97 -0.16
C ASP A 867 20.04 -18.35 0.06
N ASP A 868 20.17 -18.93 1.26
CA ASP A 868 19.54 -20.21 1.64
C ASP A 868 18.01 -20.09 1.78
N TYR A 869 17.49 -18.85 1.80
CA TYR A 869 16.09 -18.50 2.07
C TYR A 869 15.53 -17.56 1.00
N ARG A 870 15.92 -17.75 -0.27
CA ARG A 870 15.56 -16.87 -1.39
C ARG A 870 14.04 -16.65 -1.55
N ASP A 871 13.26 -17.68 -1.27
CA ASP A 871 11.80 -17.73 -1.39
C ASP A 871 11.07 -17.48 -0.05
N LEU A 872 11.80 -17.32 1.07
CA LEU A 872 11.20 -17.01 2.36
C LEU A 872 10.48 -15.67 2.28
N MET A 873 9.20 -15.67 2.62
CA MET A 873 8.37 -14.49 2.69
C MET A 873 7.93 -14.23 4.12
N VAL A 874 7.76 -12.94 4.45
CA VAL A 874 7.19 -12.51 5.72
C VAL A 874 6.18 -11.39 5.50
N ARG A 875 5.27 -11.24 6.46
CA ARG A 875 4.39 -10.08 6.55
C ARG A 875 5.09 -8.95 7.28
N VAL A 876 5.08 -7.74 6.72
CA VAL A 876 5.61 -6.54 7.38
C VAL A 876 4.45 -5.72 7.94
N ALA A 877 3.84 -4.84 7.14
CA ALA A 877 2.68 -4.07 7.55
C ALA A 877 1.83 -3.73 6.33
N GLY A 878 0.89 -4.62 5.99
CA GLY A 878 -0.01 -4.44 4.85
C GLY A 878 0.48 -5.08 3.56
N PHE A 879 1.68 -5.66 3.57
CA PHE A 879 2.27 -6.41 2.46
C PHE A 879 3.12 -7.58 2.93
N THR A 880 3.27 -8.54 2.02
CA THR A 880 4.23 -9.64 2.10
C THR A 880 5.44 -9.29 1.23
N GLN A 881 6.66 -9.61 1.68
CA GLN A 881 7.87 -9.42 0.87
C GLN A 881 8.85 -10.58 1.11
N TYR A 882 9.70 -10.85 0.11
CA TYR A 882 10.83 -11.77 0.25
C TYR A 882 11.80 -11.24 1.29
N TRP A 883 12.16 -12.07 2.27
CA TRP A 883 13.00 -11.68 3.41
C TRP A 883 14.32 -11.04 2.98
N CYS A 884 14.95 -11.58 1.93
CA CYS A 884 16.20 -11.08 1.38
C CYS A 884 16.08 -9.68 0.73
N GLU A 885 14.87 -9.23 0.36
CA GLU A 885 14.62 -7.91 -0.26
C GLU A 885 14.21 -6.84 0.79
N ILE A 886 14.07 -7.22 2.07
CA ILE A 886 13.72 -6.32 3.17
C ILE A 886 15.01 -5.75 3.81
N GLY A 887 15.04 -4.44 4.07
CA GLY A 887 16.14 -3.79 4.76
C GLY A 887 16.27 -4.24 6.23
N LYS A 888 17.50 -4.31 6.73
CA LYS A 888 17.80 -4.79 8.09
C LYS A 888 16.95 -4.14 9.20
N PRO A 889 16.66 -2.83 9.19
CA PRO A 889 15.83 -2.23 10.25
C PRO A 889 14.45 -2.89 10.41
N ILE A 890 13.80 -3.20 9.30
CA ILE A 890 12.49 -3.85 9.28
C ILE A 890 12.63 -5.35 9.60
N GLN A 891 13.71 -6.00 9.16
CA GLN A 891 13.98 -7.39 9.56
C GLN A 891 14.11 -7.53 11.09
N ASP A 892 14.89 -6.67 11.73
CA ASP A 892 15.10 -6.69 13.18
C ASP A 892 13.78 -6.44 13.94
N GLU A 893 12.94 -5.56 13.42
CA GLU A 893 11.61 -5.26 13.96
C GLU A 893 10.69 -6.49 13.89
N VAL A 894 10.52 -7.09 12.71
CA VAL A 894 9.68 -8.29 12.51
C VAL A 894 10.16 -9.49 13.34
N ILE A 895 11.48 -9.68 13.45
CA ILE A 895 12.08 -10.67 14.34
C ILE A 895 11.65 -10.46 15.79
N TYR A 896 11.58 -9.21 16.26
CA TYR A 896 11.36 -8.89 17.65
C TYR A 896 9.88 -8.79 18.07
N ARG A 897 8.94 -8.67 17.13
CA ARG A 897 7.50 -8.75 17.42
C ARG A 897 7.18 -9.92 18.35
N THR A 898 6.22 -9.74 19.24
CA THR A 898 5.83 -10.78 20.20
C THR A 898 5.32 -12.02 19.48
N GLU A 899 5.85 -13.18 19.87
CA GLU A 899 5.53 -14.47 19.29
C GLU A 899 4.55 -15.21 20.21
N TYR A 900 3.36 -15.52 19.69
CA TYR A 900 2.29 -16.19 20.43
C TYR A 900 2.30 -17.70 20.21
N GLU A 901 2.28 -18.50 21.29
CA GLU A 901 2.20 -19.96 21.25
C GLU A 901 0.76 -20.54 21.40
N MET A 902 -0.26 -19.66 21.46
CA MET A 902 -1.73 -19.82 21.63
C MET A 902 -2.32 -21.09 22.27
#